data_AF-A0A7C7GC67-F1
#
_entry.id   AF-A0A7C7GC67-F1
#
_cell.length_a   1.000
_cell.length_b   1.000
_cell.length_c   1.000
_cell.angle_alpha   90.00
_cell.angle_beta   90.00
_cell.angle_gamma   90.00
#
_symmetry.space_group_name_H-M   'P 1'
#
loop_
_entity.id
_entity.type
_entity.pdbx_description
1 polymer ?
#
loop_
_entity_poly.entity_id
_entity_poly.type
_entity_poly.pdbx_seq_one_letter_code
_entity_poly.pdbx_strand_id
1 'polypeptide(L)'
;ADVDDRTNHYDQYWSYDGMAVLFSAGNDGNGAGTITPPATAKNQIAVGNHHNRGGGAPDTLASSSSRGPTEDGRIKPDVTAPGAWVRSCRSQDATDTSGSSWSSQWYLEYSGTSMAAPNAAGASALIREYLMEVAQRPEPQGALVKSLLILGAEDMGTRNIPNNDEGWGRVNLQRSLAAIGDTGVWVDDRNFLRSGNNRDYSFNLTHGWQQLKIVLSWSDYRGSTWATDQLQNDLDLLVTAPDGTTTYLGNVFENGRSISGGTADDVNNVEVVLIDQAQKGVWTVRVSDVRHGGQKSEQTYALAIRGAGVDDLSPDAAFVDQSFSLSDPIPQVNAEVTFTIQVSNMGSRVMDDLQVRANAGGQMLSTQTISLGPGEVKGLNWQWTPVSNGDNDIIIEVDPTDAFDELDEGNNVFLMTVGVTEPGVRITTQSVIERVRDSTSNTAQWNLTIRNTALIPTNATISVEKPIRQNDGQQFTDWFQSFSQTTFSLNGSQSVDVGLTMVHPSPPEPGIYQFTVTGRDVDNGIDYPITLTLDVPILPGFRFDNLNQMAVSPVENTSFNVTMYNEGNGPQGWDLTLDAPFGWHLGFDSLGSISGSPSASSGYLATASTQITSVTLVPPSDQMVSAGTLLSGSLTAVSQLDDSLTWVLDFDFVVAGYRSASLLNESSFGSLRPDSQLNLRFTIMNEGNIELTLSPTVELPGGWAVSNQLPTMTLQPTETKSLVIGLQGNGVAAAGPIQLIMFDSSGFRIEWAGYLDVQSVPQPSISFDEIILADGSRSSSIFGLGDHAVGMPGFRLVWLVTNSGSQPWTPITQLLLPSSAWTGMCDPIPEVAPSSGQRVECLIVMPPSTDAGSEPAVTMQLTIDDIQISDTVTLKTATTKNVMWENYVEPETIVEGVKTAFSIDVVNDGNALLSHRIGVTGPEGWVVNMGNGDMVELSAGEARTLTIEVMANEPGLGTVVVSLLSADDVSGSSYSVELNVTDDPNREVSSSGSTIQIIGAVILLLLICVGGFVLISMRKQETSSNINLGKNRYQLLIQRELLYHHLQMGSQNFLHL
;
A
#
# COMPACT_ATOMS: atom_id res chain seq x y z
N ALA A 1 -1.12 -25.15 -34.38
CA ALA A 1 -1.97 -24.11 -33.76
C ALA A 1 -1.29 -22.76 -33.94
N ASP A 2 -1.36 -22.30 -35.18
CA ASP A 2 -0.83 -21.04 -35.70
C ASP A 2 -1.68 -19.84 -35.28
N VAL A 3 -2.89 -20.11 -34.79
CA VAL A 3 -3.75 -19.15 -34.12
C VAL A 3 -3.95 -19.58 -32.67
N ASP A 4 -3.25 -18.86 -31.79
CA ASP A 4 -3.45 -18.90 -30.34
C ASP A 4 -4.23 -17.67 -29.85
N ASP A 5 -4.50 -17.61 -28.54
CA ASP A 5 -5.23 -16.48 -27.94
C ASP A 5 -4.51 -15.13 -28.18
N ARG A 6 -3.18 -15.11 -28.31
CA ARG A 6 -2.40 -13.90 -28.63
C ARG A 6 -2.68 -13.44 -30.06
N THR A 7 -2.73 -14.38 -31.01
CA THR A 7 -3.03 -14.11 -32.41
C THR A 7 -4.44 -13.53 -32.57
N ASN A 8 -5.44 -14.17 -31.94
CA ASN A 8 -6.82 -13.66 -31.92
C ASN A 8 -6.91 -12.28 -31.23
N HIS A 9 -6.17 -12.07 -30.14
CA HIS A 9 -6.12 -10.77 -29.45
C HIS A 9 -5.54 -9.66 -30.33
N TYR A 10 -4.49 -9.91 -31.12
CA TYR A 10 -3.97 -8.87 -32.02
C TYR A 10 -4.85 -8.61 -33.23
N ASP A 11 -5.59 -9.59 -33.74
CA ASP A 11 -6.60 -9.30 -34.78
C ASP A 11 -7.75 -8.43 -34.25
N GLN A 12 -8.07 -8.45 -32.93
CA GLN A 12 -9.11 -7.59 -32.31
C GLN A 12 -8.87 -6.08 -32.51
N TYR A 13 -7.63 -5.64 -32.78
CA TYR A 13 -7.33 -4.23 -33.05
C TYR A 13 -7.87 -3.72 -34.40
N TRP A 14 -8.55 -4.54 -35.19
CA TRP A 14 -9.38 -4.11 -36.32
C TRP A 14 -10.43 -3.05 -35.95
N SER A 15 -10.80 -2.93 -34.67
CA SER A 15 -11.73 -1.93 -34.16
C SER A 15 -11.07 -0.60 -33.72
N TYR A 16 -9.76 -0.43 -33.92
CA TYR A 16 -9.02 0.78 -33.53
C TYR A 16 -8.53 1.50 -34.78
N ASP A 17 -9.24 2.55 -35.17
CA ASP A 17 -8.90 3.36 -36.33
C ASP A 17 -7.50 3.99 -36.17
N GLY A 18 -6.73 4.02 -37.25
CA GLY A 18 -5.42 4.66 -37.30
C GLY A 18 -4.23 3.91 -36.66
N MET A 19 -4.41 2.70 -36.11
CA MET A 19 -3.30 1.91 -35.52
C MET A 19 -2.77 0.82 -36.48
N ALA A 20 -1.44 0.77 -36.64
CA ALA A 20 -0.72 -0.32 -37.33
C ALA A 20 0.24 -1.02 -36.36
N VAL A 21 0.17 -2.36 -36.24
CA VAL A 21 1.12 -3.14 -35.43
C VAL A 21 1.98 -4.02 -36.33
N LEU A 22 3.25 -4.13 -35.97
CA LEU A 22 4.24 -4.94 -36.68
C LEU A 22 4.83 -6.02 -35.77
N PHE A 23 4.99 -7.23 -36.30
CA PHE A 23 5.61 -8.35 -35.61
C PHE A 23 6.79 -8.91 -36.39
N SER A 24 7.83 -9.31 -35.68
CA SER A 24 8.90 -10.15 -36.21
C SER A 24 8.33 -11.51 -36.62
N ALA A 25 8.60 -11.98 -37.85
CA ALA A 25 8.03 -13.24 -38.35
C ALA A 25 8.44 -14.50 -37.56
N GLY A 26 9.56 -14.45 -36.81
CA GLY A 26 10.19 -15.59 -36.14
C GLY A 26 11.63 -15.80 -36.62
N ASN A 27 12.41 -16.64 -35.94
CA ASN A 27 13.81 -16.92 -36.30
C ASN A 27 14.07 -18.43 -36.55
N ASP A 28 13.01 -19.18 -36.90
CA ASP A 28 13.01 -20.65 -37.02
C ASP A 28 13.15 -21.13 -38.48
N GLY A 29 13.64 -20.26 -39.37
CA GLY A 29 13.99 -20.60 -40.75
C GLY A 29 15.11 -21.67 -40.85
N ASN A 30 15.28 -22.35 -41.99
CA ASN A 30 14.76 -22.01 -43.32
C ASN A 30 13.59 -22.88 -43.81
N GLY A 31 12.94 -23.64 -42.92
CA GLY A 31 11.75 -24.44 -43.24
C GLY A 31 10.50 -23.61 -43.47
N ALA A 32 9.58 -24.10 -44.30
CA ALA A 32 8.24 -23.54 -44.48
C ALA A 32 7.35 -23.83 -43.25
N GLY A 33 6.32 -23.01 -43.03
CA GLY A 33 5.40 -23.15 -41.89
C GLY A 33 6.05 -22.84 -40.54
N THR A 34 6.97 -21.87 -40.50
CA THR A 34 7.77 -21.50 -39.33
C THR A 34 7.46 -20.10 -38.78
N ILE A 35 6.43 -19.44 -39.29
CA ILE A 35 5.94 -18.16 -38.74
C ILE A 35 5.45 -18.38 -37.31
N THR A 36 5.87 -17.53 -36.38
CA THR A 36 5.54 -17.69 -34.96
C THR A 36 4.41 -16.75 -34.52
N PRO A 37 3.35 -17.24 -33.84
CA PRO A 37 2.35 -16.40 -33.19
C PRO A 37 2.98 -15.32 -32.29
N PRO A 38 2.56 -14.04 -32.37
CA PRO A 38 1.36 -13.54 -33.07
C PRO A 38 1.59 -13.00 -34.50
N ALA A 39 2.75 -13.24 -35.14
CA ALA A 39 3.00 -12.76 -36.51
C ALA A 39 2.07 -13.40 -37.56
N THR A 40 1.37 -14.46 -37.17
CA THR A 40 0.33 -15.18 -37.91
C THR A 40 -0.99 -14.41 -38.00
N ALA A 41 -1.18 -13.33 -37.23
CA ALA A 41 -2.36 -12.47 -37.25
C ALA A 41 -2.59 -11.83 -38.64
N LYS A 42 -3.84 -11.75 -39.09
CA LYS A 42 -4.22 -11.22 -40.42
C LYS A 42 -3.95 -9.73 -40.53
N ASN A 43 -4.36 -8.98 -39.51
CA ASN A 43 -4.45 -7.52 -39.56
C ASN A 43 -3.09 -6.83 -39.35
N GLN A 44 -2.11 -7.58 -38.84
CA GLN A 44 -0.80 -7.07 -38.47
C GLN A 44 0.26 -7.38 -39.52
N ILE A 45 1.30 -6.54 -39.58
CA ILE A 45 2.38 -6.66 -40.56
C ILE A 45 3.49 -7.55 -39.98
N ALA A 46 3.60 -8.77 -40.50
CA ALA A 46 4.70 -9.68 -40.20
C ALA A 46 5.92 -9.34 -41.04
N VAL A 47 7.08 -9.27 -40.40
CA VAL A 47 8.32 -8.78 -41.02
C VAL A 47 9.41 -9.86 -40.97
N GLY A 48 9.78 -10.36 -42.14
CA GLY A 48 10.95 -11.24 -42.34
C GLY A 48 12.26 -10.44 -42.39
N ASN A 49 13.41 -11.09 -42.16
CA ASN A 49 14.71 -10.41 -42.18
C ASN A 49 15.56 -10.77 -43.40
N HIS A 50 15.95 -9.75 -44.15
CA HIS A 50 16.99 -9.87 -45.17
C HIS A 50 18.35 -9.34 -44.69
N HIS A 51 19.40 -9.64 -45.46
CA HIS A 51 20.74 -9.14 -45.22
C HIS A 51 20.77 -7.61 -45.36
N ASN A 52 21.19 -6.91 -44.30
CA ASN A 52 21.39 -5.45 -44.31
C ASN A 52 22.62 -5.05 -45.14
N ARG A 53 23.65 -5.91 -45.15
CA ARG A 53 24.93 -5.69 -45.83
C ARG A 53 25.66 -7.02 -46.04
N GLY A 54 26.65 -7.04 -46.92
CA GLY A 54 27.45 -8.22 -47.22
C GLY A 54 26.93 -9.02 -48.41
N GLY A 55 27.38 -10.27 -48.53
CA GLY A 55 27.13 -11.11 -49.72
C GLY A 55 25.63 -11.23 -50.05
N GLY A 56 25.25 -10.69 -51.21
CA GLY A 56 23.89 -10.73 -51.75
C GLY A 56 22.89 -9.76 -51.12
N ALA A 57 23.31 -8.85 -50.23
CA ALA A 57 22.43 -7.80 -49.71
C ALA A 57 22.11 -6.74 -50.80
N PRO A 58 20.88 -6.20 -50.86
CA PRO A 58 19.74 -6.49 -49.98
C PRO A 58 18.95 -7.76 -50.39
N ASP A 59 19.15 -8.27 -51.60
CA ASP A 59 18.40 -9.36 -52.26
C ASP A 59 18.60 -10.79 -51.68
N THR A 60 19.04 -10.92 -50.43
CA THR A 60 19.23 -12.22 -49.77
C THR A 60 18.52 -12.27 -48.44
N LEU A 61 17.51 -13.15 -48.34
CA LEU A 61 16.83 -13.47 -47.09
C LEU A 61 17.81 -14.14 -46.11
N ALA A 62 17.77 -13.76 -44.84
CA ALA A 62 18.56 -14.45 -43.83
C ALA A 62 18.04 -15.89 -43.66
N SER A 63 18.95 -16.86 -43.52
CA SER A 63 18.57 -18.27 -43.40
C SER A 63 17.69 -18.57 -42.19
N SER A 64 17.81 -17.76 -41.12
CA SER A 64 16.99 -17.87 -39.92
C SER A 64 15.60 -17.23 -40.08
N SER A 65 15.32 -16.43 -41.11
CA SER A 65 14.00 -15.81 -41.25
C SER A 65 12.94 -16.91 -41.32
N SER A 66 11.98 -16.86 -40.40
CA SER A 66 10.77 -17.70 -40.47
C SER A 66 9.98 -17.42 -41.76
N ARG A 67 9.28 -18.45 -42.23
CA ARG A 67 8.67 -18.54 -43.57
C ARG A 67 7.29 -19.13 -43.49
N GLY A 68 6.41 -18.66 -44.35
CA GLY A 68 5.04 -19.15 -44.48
C GLY A 68 4.93 -20.53 -45.14
N PRO A 69 3.71 -20.91 -45.57
CA PRO A 69 2.47 -20.18 -45.30
C PRO A 69 2.13 -20.28 -43.79
N THR A 70 1.07 -19.60 -43.37
CA THR A 70 0.40 -19.93 -42.11
C THR A 70 -0.24 -21.33 -42.18
N GLU A 71 -0.70 -21.87 -41.05
CA GLU A 71 -1.37 -23.19 -41.01
C GLU A 71 -2.66 -23.25 -41.83
N ASP A 72 -3.31 -22.09 -42.05
CA ASP A 72 -4.47 -21.90 -42.92
C ASP A 72 -4.12 -21.44 -44.35
N GLY A 73 -2.83 -21.33 -44.72
CA GLY A 73 -2.40 -21.12 -46.10
C GLY A 73 -2.09 -19.67 -46.52
N ARG A 74 -2.28 -18.67 -45.64
CA ARG A 74 -1.99 -17.26 -45.93
C ARG A 74 -0.50 -16.99 -46.13
N ILE A 75 -0.22 -16.00 -46.97
CA ILE A 75 1.13 -15.52 -47.28
C ILE A 75 1.67 -14.73 -46.07
N LYS A 76 2.72 -15.27 -45.44
CA LYS A 76 3.48 -14.63 -44.37
C LYS A 76 4.99 -14.92 -44.54
N PRO A 77 5.91 -13.99 -44.21
CA PRO A 77 5.67 -12.61 -43.75
C PRO A 77 4.94 -11.76 -44.80
N ASP A 78 4.42 -10.59 -44.44
CA ASP A 78 3.81 -9.69 -45.43
C ASP A 78 4.89 -8.99 -46.26
N VAL A 79 5.98 -8.57 -45.62
CA VAL A 79 7.15 -7.92 -46.23
C VAL A 79 8.44 -8.32 -45.50
N THR A 80 9.60 -7.99 -46.08
CA THR A 80 10.89 -8.10 -45.39
C THR A 80 11.56 -6.74 -45.18
N ALA A 81 12.45 -6.67 -44.20
CA ALA A 81 13.27 -5.48 -43.94
C ALA A 81 14.69 -5.87 -43.50
N PRO A 82 15.65 -4.93 -43.46
CA PRO A 82 17.02 -5.22 -43.05
C PRO A 82 17.05 -5.73 -41.61
N GLY A 83 17.53 -6.96 -41.40
CA GLY A 83 17.54 -7.57 -40.06
C GLY A 83 18.71 -8.48 -39.75
N ALA A 84 19.64 -8.75 -40.68
CA ALA A 84 20.94 -9.36 -40.35
C ALA A 84 22.04 -8.30 -40.29
N TRP A 85 22.89 -8.34 -39.26
CA TRP A 85 23.99 -7.38 -39.01
C TRP A 85 23.51 -5.93 -38.91
N VAL A 86 22.44 -5.70 -38.14
CA VAL A 86 21.91 -4.37 -37.85
C VAL A 86 22.59 -3.83 -36.59
N ARG A 87 23.19 -2.65 -36.70
CA ARG A 87 23.77 -1.91 -35.58
C ARG A 87 22.71 -0.99 -35.00
N SER A 88 22.43 -1.12 -33.71
CA SER A 88 21.49 -0.25 -32.99
C SER A 88 22.01 0.10 -31.60
N CYS A 89 21.26 0.90 -30.86
CA CYS A 89 21.61 1.39 -29.53
C CYS A 89 21.87 0.24 -28.54
N ARG A 90 22.97 0.32 -27.80
CA ARG A 90 23.34 -0.63 -26.75
C ARG A 90 22.84 -0.14 -25.40
N SER A 91 21.94 -0.90 -24.76
CA SER A 91 21.61 -0.67 -23.35
C SER A 91 22.88 -0.81 -22.49
N GLN A 92 23.09 0.15 -21.59
CA GLN A 92 24.29 0.17 -20.74
C GLN A 92 24.27 -0.92 -19.66
N ASP A 93 23.07 -1.44 -19.34
CA ASP A 93 22.86 -2.57 -18.41
C ASP A 93 22.88 -3.94 -19.11
N ALA A 94 23.13 -3.99 -20.43
CA ALA A 94 23.14 -5.25 -21.18
C ALA A 94 24.37 -6.12 -20.82
N THR A 95 24.14 -7.10 -19.93
CA THR A 95 25.14 -8.07 -19.49
C THR A 95 25.29 -9.25 -20.45
N ASP A 96 24.18 -9.81 -20.97
CA ASP A 96 24.23 -10.77 -22.07
C ASP A 96 24.29 -10.05 -23.42
N THR A 97 25.48 -10.07 -24.01
CA THR A 97 25.77 -9.54 -25.35
C THR A 97 26.40 -10.60 -26.25
N SER A 98 26.31 -11.88 -25.84
CA SER A 98 27.06 -13.00 -26.42
C SER A 98 26.73 -13.30 -27.89
N GLY A 99 25.47 -13.12 -28.29
CA GLY A 99 25.02 -13.26 -29.68
C GLY A 99 25.40 -12.08 -30.60
N SER A 100 26.18 -11.10 -30.12
CA SER A 100 26.58 -9.96 -30.93
C SER A 100 27.76 -10.27 -31.85
N SER A 101 27.69 -9.78 -33.09
CA SER A 101 28.79 -9.86 -34.06
C SER A 101 29.72 -8.64 -34.06
N TRP A 102 29.34 -7.53 -33.41
CA TRP A 102 30.15 -6.32 -33.27
C TRP A 102 29.59 -5.41 -32.17
N SER A 103 30.46 -4.73 -31.40
CA SER A 103 30.00 -3.75 -30.41
C SER A 103 30.95 -2.57 -30.22
N SER A 104 30.42 -1.52 -29.58
CA SER A 104 31.11 -0.34 -29.08
C SER A 104 30.52 0.05 -27.70
N GLN A 105 30.85 1.25 -27.20
CA GLN A 105 30.27 1.79 -25.97
C GLN A 105 28.75 2.06 -26.10
N TRP A 106 28.32 2.63 -27.24
CA TRP A 106 26.95 3.13 -27.44
C TRP A 106 26.10 2.27 -28.38
N TYR A 107 26.74 1.42 -29.19
CA TYR A 107 26.08 0.63 -30.22
C TYR A 107 26.52 -0.82 -30.21
N LEU A 108 25.64 -1.70 -30.67
CA LEU A 108 25.85 -3.13 -30.74
C LEU A 108 25.12 -3.73 -31.95
N GLU A 109 25.66 -4.81 -32.50
CA GLU A 109 25.17 -5.47 -33.71
C GLU A 109 24.50 -6.80 -33.41
N TYR A 110 23.26 -6.96 -33.89
CA TYR A 110 22.48 -8.20 -33.81
C TYR A 110 21.88 -8.58 -35.17
N SER A 111 21.39 -9.82 -35.24
CA SER A 111 20.71 -10.39 -36.41
C SER A 111 19.43 -11.11 -35.96
N GLY A 112 18.33 -10.87 -36.65
CA GLY A 112 17.04 -11.56 -36.47
C GLY A 112 15.88 -10.77 -37.07
N THR A 113 14.70 -11.39 -37.18
CA THR A 113 13.44 -10.70 -37.51
C THR A 113 13.08 -9.62 -36.48
N SER A 114 13.54 -9.77 -35.24
CA SER A 114 13.49 -8.74 -34.18
C SER A 114 14.23 -7.44 -34.52
N MET A 115 15.16 -7.44 -35.49
CA MET A 115 15.83 -6.25 -36.01
C MET A 115 15.18 -5.73 -37.31
N ALA A 116 14.48 -6.59 -38.05
CA ALA A 116 13.73 -6.19 -39.25
C ALA A 116 12.41 -5.50 -38.89
N ALA A 117 11.66 -6.02 -37.91
CA ALA A 117 10.40 -5.43 -37.44
C ALA A 117 10.50 -3.93 -37.07
N PRO A 118 11.47 -3.46 -36.26
CA PRO A 118 11.61 -2.02 -35.98
C PRO A 118 12.07 -1.18 -37.19
N ASN A 119 12.79 -1.77 -38.16
CA ASN A 119 13.11 -1.07 -39.43
C ASN A 119 11.84 -0.84 -40.27
N ALA A 120 10.99 -1.86 -40.40
CA ALA A 120 9.69 -1.72 -41.04
C ALA A 120 8.77 -0.75 -40.27
N ALA A 121 8.79 -0.76 -38.94
CA ALA A 121 8.01 0.17 -38.11
C ALA A 121 8.44 1.64 -38.31
N GLY A 122 9.75 1.89 -38.48
CA GLY A 122 10.25 3.21 -38.88
C GLY A 122 9.76 3.65 -40.25
N ALA A 123 9.71 2.72 -41.23
CA ALA A 123 9.12 2.99 -42.54
C ALA A 123 7.60 3.27 -42.45
N SER A 124 6.85 2.50 -41.64
CA SER A 124 5.43 2.76 -41.35
C SER A 124 5.18 4.14 -40.75
N ALA A 125 6.04 4.60 -39.84
CA ALA A 125 5.93 5.93 -39.25
C ALA A 125 6.09 7.04 -40.29
N LEU A 126 7.07 6.93 -41.19
CA LEU A 126 7.29 7.87 -42.29
C LEU A 126 6.15 7.84 -43.33
N ILE A 127 5.55 6.67 -43.58
CA ILE A 127 4.33 6.57 -44.41
C ILE A 127 3.17 7.33 -43.75
N ARG A 128 2.98 7.15 -42.44
CA ARG A 128 1.91 7.83 -41.69
C ARG A 128 2.11 9.35 -41.64
N GLU A 129 3.34 9.80 -41.44
CA GLU A 129 3.74 11.21 -41.52
C GLU A 129 3.42 11.80 -42.90
N TYR A 130 3.87 11.15 -43.99
CA TYR A 130 3.56 11.59 -45.36
C TYR A 130 2.05 11.70 -45.62
N LEU A 131 1.28 10.68 -45.21
CA LEU A 131 -0.18 10.68 -45.40
C LEU A 131 -0.84 11.86 -44.68
N MET A 132 -0.45 12.14 -43.44
CA MET A 132 -1.05 13.22 -42.66
C MET A 132 -0.57 14.61 -43.07
N GLU A 133 0.73 14.79 -43.33
CA GLU A 133 1.33 16.12 -43.54
C GLU A 133 1.46 16.53 -45.00
N VAL A 134 1.66 15.57 -45.91
CA VAL A 134 1.86 15.85 -47.35
C VAL A 134 0.58 15.57 -48.15
N ALA A 135 0.01 14.37 -48.01
CA ALA A 135 -1.23 14.00 -48.70
C ALA A 135 -2.50 14.55 -47.99
N GLN A 136 -2.35 15.24 -46.85
CA GLN A 136 -3.45 15.86 -46.09
C GLN A 136 -4.58 14.88 -45.73
N ARG A 137 -4.23 13.62 -45.45
CA ARG A 137 -5.13 12.56 -45.01
C ARG A 137 -4.99 12.37 -43.49
N PRO A 138 -5.80 13.03 -42.66
CA PRO A 138 -5.80 12.77 -41.22
C PRO A 138 -6.23 11.33 -40.93
N GLU A 139 -5.70 10.79 -39.82
CA GLU A 139 -6.08 9.50 -39.24
C GLU A 139 -6.04 8.28 -40.20
N PRO A 140 -4.95 8.09 -40.99
CA PRO A 140 -4.89 7.04 -42.00
C PRO A 140 -4.91 5.64 -41.38
N GLN A 141 -5.69 4.73 -41.94
CA GLN A 141 -5.89 3.39 -41.38
C GLN A 141 -4.62 2.52 -41.39
N GLY A 142 -4.54 1.58 -40.43
CA GLY A 142 -3.44 0.61 -40.39
C GLY A 142 -3.35 -0.27 -41.65
N ALA A 143 -4.51 -0.58 -42.26
CA ALA A 143 -4.59 -1.25 -43.56
C ALA A 143 -3.94 -0.41 -44.68
N LEU A 144 -4.09 0.92 -44.67
CA LEU A 144 -3.44 1.78 -45.68
C LEU A 144 -1.91 1.79 -45.53
N VAL A 145 -1.42 1.84 -44.29
CA VAL A 145 0.02 1.72 -44.02
C VAL A 145 0.56 0.35 -44.48
N LYS A 146 -0.19 -0.74 -44.26
CA LYS A 146 0.12 -2.08 -44.78
C LYS A 146 0.13 -2.10 -46.31
N SER A 147 -0.91 -1.56 -46.96
CA SER A 147 -1.03 -1.47 -48.41
C SER A 147 0.14 -0.70 -49.03
N LEU A 148 0.58 0.42 -48.44
CA LEU A 148 1.69 1.24 -48.96
C LEU A 148 3.07 0.60 -48.78
N LEU A 149 3.32 -0.12 -47.67
CA LEU A 149 4.53 -0.94 -47.53
C LEU A 149 4.62 -1.99 -48.64
N ILE A 150 3.51 -2.69 -48.90
CA ILE A 150 3.39 -3.73 -49.93
C ILE A 150 3.46 -3.12 -51.34
N LEU A 151 2.86 -1.95 -51.57
CA LEU A 151 2.89 -1.22 -52.85
C LEU A 151 4.32 -0.83 -53.23
N GLY A 152 5.10 -0.36 -52.27
CA GLY A 152 6.52 -0.06 -52.47
C GLY A 152 7.40 -1.30 -52.59
N ALA A 153 6.98 -2.44 -52.03
CA ALA A 153 7.85 -3.61 -51.87
C ALA A 153 8.42 -4.18 -53.17
N GLU A 154 9.69 -4.58 -53.11
CA GLU A 154 10.46 -5.15 -54.22
C GLU A 154 10.81 -6.62 -53.98
N ASP A 155 10.52 -7.46 -54.99
CA ASP A 155 10.92 -8.86 -55.10
C ASP A 155 12.45 -9.02 -54.97
N MET A 156 12.90 -10.01 -54.18
CA MET A 156 14.29 -10.26 -53.84
C MET A 156 14.90 -11.46 -54.59
N GLY A 157 15.91 -11.18 -55.41
CA GLY A 157 16.78 -12.21 -55.97
C GLY A 157 16.16 -12.95 -57.16
N THR A 158 15.30 -13.95 -56.93
CA THR A 158 14.66 -14.72 -58.01
C THR A 158 13.19 -14.37 -58.10
N ARG A 159 12.80 -13.71 -59.19
CA ARG A 159 11.44 -13.20 -59.39
C ARG A 159 10.34 -14.26 -59.18
N ASN A 160 9.67 -14.21 -58.04
CA ASN A 160 8.66 -15.20 -57.64
C ASN A 160 7.64 -14.70 -56.58
N ILE A 161 7.49 -13.40 -56.31
CA ILE A 161 6.43 -12.92 -55.39
C ILE A 161 4.99 -13.17 -55.93
N PRO A 162 3.97 -13.33 -55.07
CA PRO A 162 4.08 -13.60 -53.65
C PRO A 162 4.72 -14.96 -53.40
N ASN A 163 5.55 -15.03 -52.37
CA ASN A 163 6.09 -16.30 -51.90
C ASN A 163 6.15 -16.34 -50.36
N ASN A 164 6.35 -17.53 -49.82
CA ASN A 164 6.39 -17.76 -48.38
C ASN A 164 7.74 -17.43 -47.73
N ASP A 165 8.76 -17.07 -48.50
CA ASP A 165 10.09 -16.69 -48.01
C ASP A 165 10.15 -15.19 -47.66
N GLU A 166 9.64 -14.32 -48.53
CA GLU A 166 9.71 -12.86 -48.39
C GLU A 166 8.34 -12.13 -48.39
N GLY A 167 7.24 -12.87 -48.61
CA GLY A 167 5.92 -12.27 -48.78
C GLY A 167 5.79 -11.53 -50.10
N TRP A 168 5.53 -10.23 -50.00
CA TRP A 168 5.41 -9.30 -51.12
C TRP A 168 6.71 -8.57 -51.48
N GLY A 169 7.81 -8.90 -50.80
CA GLY A 169 9.14 -8.36 -51.07
C GLY A 169 9.72 -7.52 -49.93
N ARG A 170 10.92 -6.96 -50.15
CA ARG A 170 11.54 -6.01 -49.22
C ARG A 170 10.89 -4.63 -49.27
N VAL A 171 10.74 -3.98 -48.12
CA VAL A 171 10.23 -2.61 -48.01
C VAL A 171 11.12 -1.63 -48.79
N ASN A 172 10.52 -0.86 -49.70
CA ASN A 172 11.17 0.27 -50.38
C ASN A 172 10.29 1.53 -50.27
N LEU A 173 10.60 2.36 -49.26
CA LEU A 173 9.84 3.55 -48.91
C LEU A 173 9.75 4.59 -50.04
N GLN A 174 10.78 4.69 -50.88
CA GLN A 174 10.75 5.62 -52.02
C GLN A 174 9.66 5.23 -53.02
N ARG A 175 9.44 3.93 -53.23
CA ARG A 175 8.37 3.42 -54.11
C ARG A 175 6.99 3.48 -53.45
N SER A 176 6.91 3.45 -52.13
CA SER A 176 5.67 3.64 -51.36
C SER A 176 5.14 5.07 -51.45
N LEU A 177 6.03 6.08 -51.45
CA LEU A 177 5.64 7.48 -51.21
C LEU A 177 5.93 8.46 -52.34
N ALA A 178 7.00 8.26 -53.12
CA ALA A 178 7.44 9.26 -54.08
C ALA A 178 6.87 9.01 -55.47
N ALA A 179 6.41 10.09 -56.12
CA ALA A 179 6.32 10.13 -57.57
C ALA A 179 7.73 10.01 -58.17
N ILE A 180 8.01 8.93 -58.91
CA ILE A 180 9.32 8.70 -59.53
C ILE A 180 9.15 8.86 -61.04
N GLY A 181 9.52 10.03 -61.54
CA GLY A 181 9.24 10.41 -62.93
C GLY A 181 7.74 10.62 -63.12
N ASP A 182 7.15 9.89 -64.07
CA ASP A 182 5.72 9.90 -64.38
C ASP A 182 4.93 8.83 -63.59
N THR A 183 5.59 8.01 -62.76
CA THR A 183 4.89 7.05 -61.90
C THR A 183 4.50 7.71 -60.56
N GLY A 184 3.22 7.98 -60.35
CA GLY A 184 2.66 8.45 -59.07
C GLY A 184 2.00 7.35 -58.25
N VAL A 185 1.38 7.72 -57.12
CA VAL A 185 0.74 6.83 -56.14
C VAL A 185 -0.58 7.44 -55.68
N TRP A 186 -1.71 6.76 -55.91
CA TRP A 186 -3.04 7.13 -55.42
C TRP A 186 -3.51 6.19 -54.31
N VAL A 187 -4.31 6.69 -53.35
CA VAL A 187 -4.82 5.88 -52.23
C VAL A 187 -6.27 6.19 -51.83
N ASP A 188 -6.93 5.21 -51.21
CA ASP A 188 -8.19 5.32 -50.48
C ASP A 188 -8.19 4.37 -49.26
N ASP A 189 -8.85 4.80 -48.19
CA ASP A 189 -9.01 4.09 -46.92
C ASP A 189 -10.29 4.48 -46.15
N ARG A 190 -11.23 5.17 -46.83
CA ARG A 190 -12.44 5.74 -46.20
C ARG A 190 -13.73 5.06 -46.65
N ASN A 191 -13.66 4.24 -47.70
CA ASN A 191 -14.79 3.47 -48.20
C ASN A 191 -14.97 2.15 -47.44
N PHE A 192 -16.20 1.65 -47.46
CA PHE A 192 -16.59 0.36 -46.90
C PHE A 192 -17.52 -0.37 -47.87
N LEU A 193 -17.56 -1.69 -47.75
CA LEU A 193 -18.52 -2.54 -48.46
C LEU A 193 -19.41 -3.30 -47.48
N ARG A 194 -20.53 -3.80 -48.01
CA ARG A 194 -21.43 -4.75 -47.37
C ARG A 194 -21.56 -5.96 -48.29
N SER A 195 -21.86 -7.14 -47.74
CA SER A 195 -21.95 -8.37 -48.53
C SER A 195 -22.81 -8.26 -49.78
N GLY A 196 -22.24 -8.65 -50.93
CA GLY A 196 -22.85 -8.55 -52.26
C GLY A 196 -22.66 -7.22 -52.98
N ASN A 197 -22.13 -6.18 -52.32
CA ASN A 197 -21.81 -4.90 -52.96
C ASN A 197 -20.40 -4.92 -53.57
N ASN A 198 -20.18 -4.02 -54.53
CA ASN A 198 -18.87 -3.72 -55.08
C ASN A 198 -18.67 -2.20 -55.19
N ARG A 199 -17.41 -1.81 -55.39
CA ARG A 199 -16.99 -0.43 -55.67
C ARG A 199 -16.01 -0.43 -56.83
N ASP A 200 -16.29 0.39 -57.83
CA ASP A 200 -15.42 0.59 -58.98
C ASP A 200 -14.65 1.91 -58.86
N TYR A 201 -13.40 1.87 -59.29
CA TYR A 201 -12.50 3.01 -59.45
C TYR A 201 -11.89 2.95 -60.86
N SER A 202 -11.65 4.10 -61.49
CA SER A 202 -11.12 4.18 -62.86
C SER A 202 -9.86 5.03 -62.90
N PHE A 203 -8.79 4.51 -63.52
CA PHE A 203 -7.49 5.18 -63.59
C PHE A 203 -6.98 5.21 -65.03
N ASN A 204 -6.81 6.41 -65.59
CA ASN A 204 -6.29 6.59 -66.94
C ASN A 204 -4.75 6.60 -66.93
N LEU A 205 -4.12 5.50 -67.33
CA LEU A 205 -2.67 5.48 -67.44
C LEU A 205 -2.21 6.30 -68.65
N THR A 206 -1.44 7.36 -68.41
CA THR A 206 -0.95 8.30 -69.44
C THR A 206 0.06 7.65 -70.37
N HIS A 207 0.85 6.69 -69.87
CA HIS A 207 1.83 5.93 -70.63
C HIS A 207 1.66 4.43 -70.44
N GLY A 208 1.71 3.68 -71.54
CA GLY A 208 1.80 2.23 -71.51
C GLY A 208 3.23 1.74 -71.26
N TRP A 209 3.38 0.43 -71.06
CA TRP A 209 4.64 -0.29 -70.84
C TRP A 209 5.39 0.07 -69.54
N GLN A 210 4.72 0.76 -68.62
CA GLN A 210 5.18 0.97 -67.24
C GLN A 210 4.50 -0.03 -66.29
N GLN A 211 5.07 -0.17 -65.08
CA GLN A 211 4.54 -1.03 -64.04
C GLN A 211 3.29 -0.39 -63.39
N LEU A 212 2.19 -1.14 -63.38
CA LEU A 212 1.02 -0.88 -62.53
C LEU A 212 1.05 -1.88 -61.37
N LYS A 213 1.01 -1.38 -60.13
CA LYS A 213 0.81 -2.21 -58.92
C LYS A 213 -0.39 -1.66 -58.17
N ILE A 214 -1.29 -2.55 -57.78
CA ILE A 214 -2.52 -2.26 -57.02
C ILE A 214 -2.51 -3.18 -55.81
N VAL A 215 -2.81 -2.63 -54.63
CA VAL A 215 -2.85 -3.36 -53.36
C VAL A 215 -4.15 -3.03 -52.64
N LEU A 216 -4.98 -4.03 -52.47
CA LEU A 216 -6.13 -4.04 -51.58
C LEU A 216 -5.69 -4.69 -50.26
N SER A 217 -6.02 -4.11 -49.11
CA SER A 217 -5.97 -4.82 -47.84
C SER A 217 -7.02 -4.31 -46.86
N TRP A 218 -7.41 -5.16 -45.91
CA TRP A 218 -8.44 -4.82 -44.92
C TRP A 218 -8.10 -5.38 -43.54
N SER A 219 -8.53 -4.64 -42.51
CA SER A 219 -8.54 -5.11 -41.13
C SER A 219 -9.76 -6.00 -40.93
N ASP A 220 -9.58 -7.30 -41.16
CA ASP A 220 -10.63 -8.32 -41.13
C ASP A 220 -11.09 -8.63 -39.69
N TYR A 221 -12.32 -9.12 -39.53
CA TYR A 221 -12.82 -9.58 -38.24
C TYR A 221 -12.00 -10.78 -37.74
N ARG A 222 -11.75 -10.87 -36.43
CA ARG A 222 -10.92 -11.94 -35.82
C ARG A 222 -11.44 -13.35 -36.16
N GLY A 223 -10.56 -14.23 -36.61
CA GLY A 223 -10.86 -15.66 -36.82
C GLY A 223 -10.95 -16.45 -35.50
N SER A 224 -11.54 -17.64 -35.54
CA SER A 224 -11.62 -18.54 -34.37
C SER A 224 -10.34 -19.37 -34.24
N THR A 225 -9.83 -19.54 -33.02
CA THR A 225 -8.67 -20.41 -32.70
C THR A 225 -8.91 -21.89 -33.03
N TRP A 226 -10.16 -22.29 -33.31
CA TRP A 226 -10.54 -23.64 -33.74
C TRP A 226 -10.98 -23.73 -35.22
N ALA A 227 -10.94 -22.64 -35.98
CA ALA A 227 -11.28 -22.66 -37.41
C ALA A 227 -10.08 -23.09 -38.27
N THR A 228 -10.36 -23.83 -39.34
CA THR A 228 -9.36 -24.28 -40.34
C THR A 228 -9.01 -23.21 -41.37
N ASP A 229 -9.88 -22.21 -41.51
CA ASP A 229 -9.68 -20.97 -42.26
C ASP A 229 -9.90 -19.81 -41.28
N GLN A 230 -9.04 -18.80 -41.32
CA GLN A 230 -9.16 -17.63 -40.47
C GLN A 230 -9.90 -16.47 -41.13
N LEU A 231 -9.97 -16.38 -42.46
CA LEU A 231 -10.61 -15.27 -43.16
C LEU A 231 -12.11 -15.20 -42.81
N GLN A 232 -12.61 -14.00 -42.48
CA GLN A 232 -14.01 -13.80 -42.10
C GLN A 232 -14.74 -12.97 -43.16
N ASN A 233 -14.15 -11.85 -43.57
CA ASN A 233 -14.59 -11.02 -44.69
C ASN A 233 -13.65 -11.23 -45.89
N ASP A 234 -14.27 -11.49 -47.03
CA ASP A 234 -13.69 -11.97 -48.27
C ASP A 234 -13.90 -10.89 -49.34
N LEU A 235 -12.84 -10.15 -49.67
CA LEU A 235 -12.89 -9.01 -50.59
C LEU A 235 -12.07 -9.27 -51.86
N ASP A 236 -12.76 -9.48 -52.98
CA ASP A 236 -12.15 -9.70 -54.29
C ASP A 236 -11.69 -8.37 -54.92
N LEU A 237 -10.42 -8.30 -55.31
CA LEU A 237 -9.83 -7.31 -56.20
C LEU A 237 -9.89 -7.82 -57.66
N LEU A 238 -10.66 -7.13 -58.50
CA LEU A 238 -10.76 -7.39 -59.93
C LEU A 238 -10.26 -6.17 -60.72
N VAL A 239 -9.18 -6.33 -61.47
CA VAL A 239 -8.57 -5.28 -62.28
C VAL A 239 -8.80 -5.57 -63.76
N THR A 240 -9.52 -4.69 -64.45
CA THR A 240 -9.88 -4.79 -65.87
C THR A 240 -9.03 -3.83 -66.70
N ALA A 241 -8.42 -4.35 -67.77
CA ALA A 241 -7.59 -3.58 -68.69
C ALA A 241 -8.41 -2.66 -69.61
N PRO A 242 -7.79 -1.62 -70.23
CA PRO A 242 -8.43 -0.72 -71.20
C PRO A 242 -9.06 -1.41 -72.42
N ASP A 243 -8.68 -2.64 -72.74
CA ASP A 243 -9.33 -3.45 -73.78
C ASP A 243 -10.72 -3.99 -73.37
N GLY A 244 -11.12 -3.86 -72.10
CA GLY A 244 -12.42 -4.28 -71.56
C GLY A 244 -12.62 -5.80 -71.48
N THR A 245 -11.58 -6.60 -71.74
CA THR A 245 -11.65 -8.07 -71.86
C THR A 245 -10.60 -8.80 -71.03
N THR A 246 -9.42 -8.21 -70.84
CA THR A 246 -8.34 -8.76 -70.03
C THR A 246 -8.59 -8.38 -68.56
N THR A 247 -8.84 -9.38 -67.72
CA THR A 247 -9.04 -9.20 -66.28
C THR A 247 -7.97 -9.93 -65.46
N TYR A 248 -7.54 -9.30 -64.37
CA TYR A 248 -6.62 -9.83 -63.37
C TYR A 248 -7.35 -9.87 -62.03
N LEU A 249 -7.32 -11.02 -61.37
CA LEU A 249 -7.79 -11.18 -60.00
C LEU A 249 -6.60 -10.98 -59.03
N GLY A 250 -6.89 -10.57 -57.80
CA GLY A 250 -5.88 -10.48 -56.76
C GLY A 250 -5.16 -11.81 -56.55
N ASN A 251 -3.86 -11.73 -56.26
CA ASN A 251 -3.00 -12.85 -55.90
C ASN A 251 -2.86 -13.99 -56.93
N VAL A 252 -3.51 -13.91 -58.11
CA VAL A 252 -3.31 -14.83 -59.23
C VAL A 252 -2.01 -14.49 -59.98
N PHE A 253 -0.89 -15.08 -59.54
CA PHE A 253 0.45 -14.79 -60.03
C PHE A 253 1.13 -15.97 -60.72
N GLU A 254 2.01 -15.67 -61.67
CA GLU A 254 2.97 -16.62 -62.23
C GLU A 254 4.31 -15.90 -62.50
N ASN A 255 5.42 -16.44 -62.00
CA ASN A 255 6.77 -15.86 -62.16
C ASN A 255 6.87 -14.38 -61.68
N GLY A 256 6.33 -14.07 -60.49
CA GLY A 256 6.49 -12.75 -59.87
C GLY A 256 5.63 -11.63 -60.45
N ARG A 257 4.54 -11.94 -61.15
CA ARG A 257 3.59 -10.97 -61.75
C ARG A 257 2.20 -11.58 -61.89
N SER A 258 1.16 -10.74 -61.96
CA SER A 258 -0.21 -11.20 -62.17
C SER A 258 -0.44 -11.75 -63.58
N ILE A 259 -1.30 -12.76 -63.68
CA ILE A 259 -1.79 -13.33 -64.94
C ILE A 259 -3.30 -13.14 -65.07
N SER A 260 -3.83 -13.26 -66.29
CA SER A 260 -5.25 -13.03 -66.56
C SER A 260 -6.12 -14.26 -66.24
N GLY A 261 -7.31 -14.04 -65.67
CA GLY A 261 -8.21 -15.11 -65.24
C GLY A 261 -7.78 -15.77 -63.93
N GLY A 262 -8.06 -17.07 -63.77
CA GLY A 262 -7.81 -17.81 -62.53
C GLY A 262 -9.03 -17.91 -61.62
N THR A 263 -8.80 -17.97 -60.31
CA THR A 263 -9.78 -17.95 -59.22
C THR A 263 -9.39 -16.86 -58.23
N ALA A 264 -10.37 -16.20 -57.59
CA ALA A 264 -10.11 -15.23 -56.52
C ALA A 264 -9.42 -15.90 -55.30
N ASP A 265 -8.79 -15.11 -54.44
CA ASP A 265 -8.11 -15.59 -53.24
C ASP A 265 -9.05 -15.53 -52.03
N ASP A 266 -9.57 -16.69 -51.63
CA ASP A 266 -10.54 -16.83 -50.54
C ASP A 266 -9.89 -17.02 -49.15
N VAL A 267 -8.60 -16.68 -49.03
CA VAL A 267 -7.71 -16.99 -47.89
C VAL A 267 -7.01 -15.75 -47.32
N ASN A 268 -6.54 -14.81 -48.14
CA ASN A 268 -5.71 -13.68 -47.70
C ASN A 268 -6.49 -12.36 -47.52
N ASN A 269 -6.28 -11.65 -46.40
CA ASN A 269 -6.81 -10.28 -46.20
C ASN A 269 -5.99 -9.17 -46.91
N VAL A 270 -5.27 -9.55 -47.95
CA VAL A 270 -4.43 -8.70 -48.79
C VAL A 270 -4.49 -9.29 -50.20
N GLU A 271 -4.99 -8.51 -51.14
CA GLU A 271 -4.98 -8.86 -52.55
C GLU A 271 -4.14 -7.86 -53.36
N VAL A 272 -3.25 -8.38 -54.21
CA VAL A 272 -2.34 -7.56 -55.02
C VAL A 272 -2.56 -7.88 -56.50
N VAL A 273 -2.48 -6.87 -57.35
CA VAL A 273 -2.27 -7.03 -58.80
C VAL A 273 -0.98 -6.30 -59.19
N LEU A 274 -0.08 -7.00 -59.88
CA LEU A 274 1.21 -6.48 -60.35
C LEU A 274 1.39 -6.78 -61.84
N ILE A 275 1.32 -5.73 -62.65
CA ILE A 275 1.42 -5.78 -64.11
C ILE A 275 2.68 -5.00 -64.52
N ASP A 276 3.68 -5.69 -65.07
CA ASP A 276 4.96 -5.08 -65.45
C ASP A 276 4.86 -4.03 -66.57
N GLN A 277 3.89 -4.23 -67.47
CA GLN A 277 3.76 -3.51 -68.73
C GLN A 277 2.28 -3.23 -68.97
N ALA A 278 1.70 -2.33 -68.17
CA ALA A 278 0.31 -1.95 -68.30
C ALA A 278 0.07 -1.23 -69.64
N GLN A 279 -1.08 -1.50 -70.27
CA GLN A 279 -1.58 -0.77 -71.42
C GLN A 279 -1.87 0.70 -71.06
N LYS A 280 -1.68 1.63 -72.01
CA LYS A 280 -2.18 3.01 -71.89
C LYS A 280 -3.72 3.01 -71.94
N GLY A 281 -4.36 3.86 -71.15
CA GLY A 281 -5.82 4.06 -71.16
C GLY A 281 -6.45 3.79 -69.79
N VAL A 282 -7.79 3.78 -69.75
CA VAL A 282 -8.57 3.63 -68.52
C VAL A 282 -8.56 2.18 -68.03
N TRP A 283 -7.99 1.95 -66.86
CA TRP A 283 -8.08 0.71 -66.10
C TRP A 283 -9.22 0.82 -65.09
N THR A 284 -10.06 -0.21 -64.98
CA THR A 284 -11.10 -0.28 -63.93
C THR A 284 -10.64 -1.22 -62.83
N VAL A 285 -10.63 -0.73 -61.59
CA VAL A 285 -10.31 -1.48 -60.38
C VAL A 285 -11.59 -1.65 -59.59
N ARG A 286 -12.07 -2.89 -59.47
CA ARG A 286 -13.25 -3.25 -58.69
C ARG A 286 -12.83 -3.94 -57.40
N VAL A 287 -13.42 -3.52 -56.28
CA VAL A 287 -13.38 -4.24 -55.00
C VAL A 287 -14.78 -4.79 -54.73
N SER A 288 -14.93 -6.07 -54.42
CA SER A 288 -16.24 -6.71 -54.18
C SER A 288 -16.26 -7.47 -52.86
N ASP A 289 -17.33 -7.32 -52.06
CA ASP A 289 -17.52 -8.08 -50.82
C ASP A 289 -18.32 -9.36 -51.14
N VAL A 290 -17.61 -10.48 -51.25
CA VAL A 290 -18.16 -11.74 -51.77
C VAL A 290 -18.70 -12.64 -50.65
N ARG A 291 -18.04 -12.65 -49.49
CA ARG A 291 -18.44 -13.39 -48.28
C ARG A 291 -18.14 -12.53 -47.07
N HIS A 292 -19.15 -12.28 -46.24
CA HIS A 292 -19.04 -11.46 -45.03
C HIS A 292 -19.30 -12.30 -43.78
N GLY A 293 -18.48 -12.11 -42.75
CA GLY A 293 -18.48 -12.84 -41.49
C GLY A 293 -18.14 -11.96 -40.29
N GLY A 294 -18.51 -12.42 -39.10
CA GLY A 294 -18.33 -11.64 -37.86
C GLY A 294 -19.57 -10.83 -37.47
N GLN A 295 -19.36 -9.70 -36.76
CA GLN A 295 -20.44 -8.95 -36.11
C GLN A 295 -20.82 -7.61 -36.76
N LYS A 296 -19.94 -7.01 -37.59
CA LYS A 296 -20.34 -5.84 -38.40
C LYS A 296 -21.02 -6.32 -39.68
N SER A 297 -21.84 -5.45 -40.26
CA SER A 297 -22.42 -5.63 -41.59
C SER A 297 -21.60 -4.93 -42.69
N GLU A 298 -20.46 -4.33 -42.30
CA GLU A 298 -19.63 -3.43 -43.09
C GLU A 298 -18.14 -3.72 -42.85
N GLN A 299 -17.37 -3.79 -43.94
CA GLN A 299 -15.92 -3.95 -43.92
C GLN A 299 -15.29 -2.74 -44.63
N THR A 300 -14.50 -1.96 -43.90
CA THR A 300 -13.61 -0.94 -44.46
C THR A 300 -12.40 -1.60 -45.10
N TYR A 301 -11.84 -0.98 -46.13
CA TYR A 301 -10.64 -1.45 -46.81
C TYR A 301 -9.76 -0.28 -47.22
N ALA A 302 -8.48 -0.57 -47.43
CA ALA A 302 -7.54 0.36 -48.01
C ALA A 302 -7.10 -0.14 -49.40
N LEU A 303 -7.17 0.76 -50.38
CA LEU A 303 -6.73 0.54 -51.76
C LEU A 303 -5.57 1.50 -52.05
N ALA A 304 -4.44 0.98 -52.51
CA ALA A 304 -3.27 1.77 -52.86
C ALA A 304 -2.76 1.36 -54.25
N ILE A 305 -2.50 2.34 -55.11
CA ILE A 305 -2.27 2.15 -56.54
C ILE A 305 -1.05 2.95 -56.98
N ARG A 306 -0.17 2.35 -57.79
CA ARG A 306 1.05 2.96 -58.31
C ARG A 306 1.16 2.70 -59.81
N GLY A 307 1.19 3.76 -60.62
CA GLY A 307 1.18 3.64 -62.08
C GLY A 307 1.55 4.93 -62.82
N ALA A 308 1.71 4.84 -64.13
CA ALA A 308 2.08 5.95 -65.01
C ALA A 308 0.95 6.96 -65.20
N GLY A 309 1.16 8.22 -64.82
CA GLY A 309 0.11 9.24 -64.79
C GLY A 309 -0.99 8.98 -63.77
N VAL A 310 -0.79 8.03 -62.85
CA VAL A 310 -1.62 7.91 -61.63
C VAL A 310 -1.15 9.00 -60.68
N ASP A 311 -1.64 10.22 -60.89
CA ASP A 311 -1.24 11.36 -60.07
C ASP A 311 -2.19 11.57 -58.88
N ASP A 312 -1.59 11.77 -57.71
CA ASP A 312 -2.27 12.19 -56.47
C ASP A 312 -2.06 13.71 -56.23
N LEU A 313 -1.69 14.45 -57.29
CA LEU A 313 -1.45 15.90 -57.28
C LEU A 313 -2.04 16.66 -58.50
N SER A 314 -2.98 16.07 -59.24
CA SER A 314 -3.69 16.72 -60.36
C SER A 314 -5.16 16.96 -60.01
N PRO A 315 -5.72 18.15 -60.29
CA PRO A 315 -7.14 18.42 -60.09
C PRO A 315 -8.02 17.81 -61.20
N ASP A 316 -9.32 17.67 -60.94
CA ASP A 316 -10.31 17.21 -61.92
C ASP A 316 -11.73 17.65 -61.50
N ALA A 317 -12.22 18.76 -62.05
CA ALA A 317 -13.45 19.45 -61.62
C ALA A 317 -14.72 18.91 -62.29
N ALA A 318 -15.01 17.63 -62.11
CA ALA A 318 -16.25 17.05 -62.63
C ALA A 318 -17.52 17.62 -61.96
N PHE A 319 -18.62 17.69 -62.71
CA PHE A 319 -19.95 17.84 -62.12
C PHE A 319 -20.37 16.57 -61.38
N VAL A 320 -20.93 16.72 -60.16
CA VAL A 320 -21.42 15.57 -59.39
C VAL A 320 -22.69 15.02 -60.04
N ASP A 321 -22.68 13.73 -60.34
CA ASP A 321 -23.84 13.00 -60.87
C ASP A 321 -25.12 13.28 -60.06
N GLN A 322 -26.22 13.57 -60.77
CA GLN A 322 -27.54 13.86 -60.18
C GLN A 322 -27.60 15.07 -59.22
N SER A 323 -26.55 15.90 -59.14
CA SER A 323 -26.53 17.08 -58.25
C SER A 323 -27.24 18.32 -58.80
N PHE A 324 -27.58 18.33 -60.09
CA PHE A 324 -28.32 19.43 -60.69
C PHE A 324 -29.74 19.52 -60.11
N SER A 325 -30.10 20.70 -59.62
CA SER A 325 -31.43 21.00 -59.11
C SER A 325 -31.95 22.32 -59.69
N LEU A 326 -33.27 22.46 -59.78
CA LEU A 326 -33.95 23.64 -60.31
C LEU A 326 -35.05 24.04 -59.33
N SER A 327 -35.10 25.32 -58.93
CA SER A 327 -35.97 25.83 -57.88
C SER A 327 -37.45 25.61 -58.20
N ASP A 328 -37.81 25.70 -59.48
CA ASP A 328 -39.08 25.22 -60.02
C ASP A 328 -38.78 24.14 -61.07
N PRO A 329 -38.99 22.84 -60.75
CA PRO A 329 -38.72 21.72 -61.68
C PRO A 329 -39.46 21.79 -63.02
N ILE A 330 -40.47 22.65 -63.11
CA ILE A 330 -41.18 23.00 -64.33
C ILE A 330 -41.34 24.53 -64.30
N PRO A 331 -40.40 25.31 -64.85
CA PRO A 331 -40.49 26.77 -64.85
C PRO A 331 -41.74 27.26 -65.58
N GLN A 332 -42.11 28.51 -65.35
CA GLN A 332 -43.20 29.16 -66.08
C GLN A 332 -42.66 30.27 -66.94
N VAL A 333 -43.33 30.56 -68.07
CA VAL A 333 -42.88 31.62 -68.97
C VAL A 333 -42.94 32.96 -68.22
N ASN A 334 -41.80 33.65 -68.16
CA ASN A 334 -41.57 34.89 -67.42
C ASN A 334 -41.51 34.78 -65.88
N ALA A 335 -41.37 33.57 -65.31
CA ALA A 335 -41.09 33.40 -63.87
C ALA A 335 -39.59 33.15 -63.64
N GLU A 336 -38.94 33.94 -62.79
CA GLU A 336 -37.53 33.71 -62.42
C GLU A 336 -37.37 32.42 -61.60
N VAL A 337 -36.40 31.60 -61.99
CA VAL A 337 -36.05 30.32 -61.38
C VAL A 337 -34.54 30.27 -61.16
N THR A 338 -34.10 29.66 -60.06
CA THR A 338 -32.69 29.44 -59.78
C THR A 338 -32.36 27.98 -60.04
N PHE A 339 -31.30 27.66 -60.76
CA PHE A 339 -30.73 26.31 -60.76
C PHE A 339 -29.45 26.25 -59.95
N THR A 340 -29.20 25.08 -59.36
CA THR A 340 -27.98 24.74 -58.66
C THR A 340 -27.33 23.52 -59.29
N ILE A 341 -26.03 23.39 -59.15
CA ILE A 341 -25.29 22.15 -59.46
C ILE A 341 -24.12 22.03 -58.50
N GLN A 342 -23.63 20.82 -58.26
CA GLN A 342 -22.38 20.63 -57.53
C GLN A 342 -21.26 20.29 -58.49
N VAL A 343 -20.11 20.94 -58.27
CA VAL A 343 -18.82 20.59 -58.87
C VAL A 343 -17.99 19.93 -57.77
N SER A 344 -17.36 18.81 -58.09
CA SER A 344 -16.45 18.08 -57.21
C SER A 344 -15.08 17.97 -57.83
N ASN A 345 -14.04 18.16 -57.03
CA ASN A 345 -12.70 17.81 -57.46
C ASN A 345 -12.52 16.30 -57.28
N MET A 346 -12.71 15.53 -58.35
CA MET A 346 -12.43 14.10 -58.41
C MET A 346 -10.92 13.82 -58.38
N GLY A 347 -10.12 14.86 -58.65
CA GLY A 347 -8.69 14.89 -58.49
C GLY A 347 -8.26 15.15 -57.05
N SER A 348 -6.95 15.34 -56.93
CA SER A 348 -6.18 15.11 -55.71
C SER A 348 -5.36 16.33 -55.29
N ARG A 349 -5.46 17.44 -56.04
CA ARG A 349 -4.87 18.75 -55.72
C ARG A 349 -5.92 19.85 -55.71
N VAL A 350 -5.79 20.80 -54.79
CA VAL A 350 -6.65 21.99 -54.70
C VAL A 350 -6.57 22.88 -55.95
N MET A 351 -7.73 23.33 -56.43
CA MET A 351 -7.88 24.38 -57.45
C MET A 351 -8.27 25.67 -56.75
N ASP A 352 -7.46 26.73 -56.83
CA ASP A 352 -7.78 28.03 -56.24
C ASP A 352 -8.18 29.03 -57.33
N ASP A 353 -9.34 29.69 -57.18
CA ASP A 353 -9.94 30.59 -58.18
C ASP A 353 -10.45 29.90 -59.49
N LEU A 354 -10.89 28.65 -59.41
CA LEU A 354 -11.61 27.93 -60.47
C LEU A 354 -12.86 28.69 -60.92
N GLN A 355 -13.00 28.92 -62.23
CA GLN A 355 -14.16 29.60 -62.81
C GLN A 355 -15.22 28.62 -63.27
N VAL A 356 -16.50 28.96 -63.05
CA VAL A 356 -17.65 28.21 -63.58
C VAL A 356 -18.69 29.19 -64.13
N ARG A 357 -19.17 28.96 -65.36
CA ARG A 357 -20.10 29.81 -66.11
C ARG A 357 -21.39 29.07 -66.41
N ALA A 358 -22.53 29.79 -66.45
CA ALA A 358 -23.80 29.21 -66.89
C ALA A 358 -24.54 30.04 -67.97
N ASN A 359 -25.32 29.33 -68.78
CA ASN A 359 -26.17 29.81 -69.86
C ASN A 359 -27.49 29.02 -69.81
N ALA A 360 -28.64 29.66 -70.03
CA ALA A 360 -29.95 29.01 -69.97
C ALA A 360 -30.93 29.58 -71.02
N GLY A 361 -31.52 28.72 -71.84
CA GLY A 361 -32.41 29.11 -72.94
C GLY A 361 -31.73 30.01 -73.99
N GLY A 362 -30.40 29.94 -74.10
CA GLY A 362 -29.59 30.84 -74.94
C GLY A 362 -29.24 32.19 -74.30
N GLN A 363 -29.62 32.43 -73.05
CA GLN A 363 -29.21 33.59 -72.26
C GLN A 363 -28.01 33.25 -71.36
N MET A 364 -26.85 33.87 -71.62
CA MET A 364 -25.71 33.82 -70.71
C MET A 364 -26.04 34.54 -69.39
N LEU A 365 -25.69 33.92 -68.26
CA LEU A 365 -26.01 34.38 -66.91
C LEU A 365 -24.81 35.09 -66.27
N SER A 366 -24.01 34.39 -65.48
CA SER A 366 -22.79 34.92 -64.85
C SER A 366 -21.71 33.84 -64.71
N THR A 367 -20.48 34.27 -64.41
CA THR A 367 -19.37 33.39 -64.02
C THR A 367 -19.12 33.54 -62.52
N GLN A 368 -18.92 32.42 -61.82
CA GLN A 368 -18.53 32.36 -60.41
C GLN A 368 -17.09 31.84 -60.30
N THR A 369 -16.41 32.21 -59.21
CA THR A 369 -15.02 31.83 -58.92
C THR A 369 -14.98 31.15 -57.56
N ILE A 370 -14.41 29.94 -57.48
CA ILE A 370 -14.36 29.11 -56.27
C ILE A 370 -12.97 28.48 -56.08
N SER A 371 -12.55 28.25 -54.84
CA SER A 371 -11.51 27.25 -54.55
C SER A 371 -12.14 25.86 -54.38
N LEU A 372 -11.47 24.76 -54.74
CA LEU A 372 -11.99 23.40 -54.61
C LEU A 372 -10.86 22.39 -54.27
N GLY A 373 -10.82 21.93 -53.02
CA GLY A 373 -9.83 20.98 -52.51
C GLY A 373 -10.05 19.53 -52.95
N PRO A 374 -9.09 18.62 -52.69
CA PRO A 374 -9.15 17.21 -53.08
C PRO A 374 -10.40 16.49 -52.54
N GLY A 375 -11.24 15.93 -53.41
CA GLY A 375 -12.52 15.34 -53.03
C GLY A 375 -13.54 16.34 -52.44
N GLU A 376 -13.27 17.64 -52.45
CA GLU A 376 -14.20 18.67 -52.00
C GLU A 376 -15.31 18.86 -53.04
N VAL A 377 -16.53 19.08 -52.55
CA VAL A 377 -17.72 19.31 -53.37
C VAL A 377 -18.26 20.70 -53.06
N LYS A 378 -18.48 21.55 -54.08
CA LYS A 378 -19.12 22.85 -53.93
C LYS A 378 -20.38 22.99 -54.77
N GLY A 379 -21.44 23.47 -54.11
CA GLY A 379 -22.68 23.87 -54.75
C GLY A 379 -22.55 25.29 -55.34
N LEU A 380 -22.91 25.41 -56.62
CA LEU A 380 -23.02 26.64 -57.38
C LEU A 380 -24.49 26.91 -57.71
N ASN A 381 -24.86 28.17 -57.98
CA ASN A 381 -26.24 28.52 -58.32
C ASN A 381 -26.36 29.74 -59.23
N TRP A 382 -27.35 29.77 -60.13
CA TRP A 382 -27.65 30.90 -61.02
C TRP A 382 -29.15 31.13 -61.16
N GLN A 383 -29.55 32.41 -61.27
CA GLN A 383 -30.91 32.83 -61.60
C GLN A 383 -31.12 32.93 -63.12
N TRP A 384 -32.25 32.44 -63.60
CA TRP A 384 -32.69 32.43 -64.99
C TRP A 384 -34.19 32.74 -65.08
N THR A 385 -34.62 33.55 -66.04
CA THR A 385 -36.05 33.76 -66.33
C THR A 385 -36.36 33.20 -67.72
N PRO A 386 -37.16 32.11 -67.85
CA PRO A 386 -37.48 31.53 -69.16
C PRO A 386 -38.41 32.45 -69.94
N VAL A 387 -38.03 32.81 -71.17
CA VAL A 387 -38.82 33.70 -72.04
C VAL A 387 -39.69 32.96 -73.07
N SER A 388 -39.58 31.64 -73.13
CA SER A 388 -40.30 30.76 -74.07
C SER A 388 -40.80 29.48 -73.40
N ASN A 389 -42.03 29.06 -73.75
CA ASN A 389 -42.54 27.73 -73.35
C ASN A 389 -41.90 26.61 -74.18
N GLY A 390 -42.04 25.38 -73.69
CA GLY A 390 -41.37 24.22 -74.26
C GLY A 390 -39.96 24.02 -73.70
N ASP A 391 -39.15 23.27 -74.43
CA ASP A 391 -37.84 22.79 -73.99
C ASP A 391 -36.76 23.88 -74.17
N ASN A 392 -36.02 24.16 -73.09
CA ASN A 392 -34.93 25.14 -73.03
C ASN A 392 -33.69 24.47 -72.41
N ASP A 393 -32.54 24.58 -73.07
CA ASP A 393 -31.29 24.00 -72.56
C ASP A 393 -30.60 24.92 -71.55
N ILE A 394 -30.16 24.32 -70.44
CA ILE A 394 -29.24 24.90 -69.46
C ILE A 394 -27.87 24.26 -69.70
N ILE A 395 -26.85 25.09 -69.93
CA ILE A 395 -25.47 24.68 -70.17
C ILE A 395 -24.61 25.34 -69.09
N ILE A 396 -23.83 24.53 -68.37
CA ILE A 396 -22.91 24.98 -67.32
C ILE A 396 -21.52 24.46 -67.69
N GLU A 397 -20.53 25.34 -67.65
CA GLU A 397 -19.15 25.07 -68.05
C GLU A 397 -18.25 25.39 -66.86
N VAL A 398 -17.54 24.39 -66.36
CA VAL A 398 -16.42 24.54 -65.41
C VAL A 398 -15.13 24.65 -66.20
N ASP A 399 -14.16 25.37 -65.62
CA ASP A 399 -13.02 26.00 -66.29
C ASP A 399 -13.26 26.43 -67.76
N PRO A 400 -14.19 27.37 -68.02
CA PRO A 400 -14.44 27.89 -69.37
C PRO A 400 -13.27 28.72 -69.94
N THR A 401 -12.12 28.71 -69.27
CA THR A 401 -10.90 29.45 -69.58
C THR A 401 -9.68 28.59 -69.83
N ASP A 402 -9.71 27.28 -69.55
CA ASP A 402 -8.56 26.37 -69.71
C ASP A 402 -7.36 26.87 -68.86
N ALA A 403 -7.63 27.12 -67.57
CA ALA A 403 -6.73 27.73 -66.57
C ALA A 403 -6.05 26.71 -65.64
N PHE A 404 -6.63 25.52 -65.48
CA PHE A 404 -6.04 24.36 -64.82
C PHE A 404 -5.80 23.27 -65.87
N ASP A 405 -4.67 22.58 -65.81
CA ASP A 405 -4.49 21.31 -66.53
C ASP A 405 -5.22 20.22 -65.73
N GLU A 406 -6.37 19.72 -66.21
CA GLU A 406 -7.21 18.75 -65.48
C GLU A 406 -6.98 17.29 -65.92
N LEU A 407 -7.45 16.32 -65.12
CA LEU A 407 -7.35 14.90 -65.50
C LEU A 407 -8.28 14.51 -66.66
N ASP A 408 -9.46 15.12 -66.77
CA ASP A 408 -10.41 14.90 -67.87
C ASP A 408 -11.17 16.18 -68.29
N GLU A 409 -10.54 16.96 -69.18
CA GLU A 409 -11.15 18.10 -69.90
C GLU A 409 -12.50 17.78 -70.60
N GLY A 410 -12.85 16.50 -70.77
CA GLY A 410 -14.11 16.06 -71.34
C GLY A 410 -15.32 16.19 -70.40
N ASN A 411 -15.11 16.30 -69.09
CA ASN A 411 -16.19 16.37 -68.08
C ASN A 411 -16.63 17.82 -67.74
N ASN A 412 -15.92 18.82 -68.29
CA ASN A 412 -16.07 20.24 -67.99
C ASN A 412 -17.38 20.92 -68.46
N VAL A 413 -18.31 20.19 -69.10
CA VAL A 413 -19.58 20.75 -69.60
C VAL A 413 -20.79 19.90 -69.17
N PHE A 414 -21.70 20.51 -68.42
CA PHE A 414 -23.00 19.96 -68.08
C PHE A 414 -24.11 20.56 -68.97
N LEU A 415 -25.01 19.71 -69.46
CA LEU A 415 -26.18 20.12 -70.25
C LEU A 415 -27.46 19.46 -69.71
N MET A 416 -28.50 20.26 -69.49
CA MET A 416 -29.82 19.80 -69.05
C MET A 416 -30.94 20.53 -69.80
N THR A 417 -31.82 19.78 -70.45
CA THR A 417 -33.01 20.31 -71.13
C THR A 417 -34.19 20.41 -70.16
N VAL A 418 -34.82 21.58 -70.08
CA VAL A 418 -35.90 21.89 -69.11
C VAL A 418 -37.17 22.39 -69.82
N GLY A 419 -38.32 21.79 -69.51
CA GLY A 419 -39.63 22.15 -70.07
C GLY A 419 -40.40 23.21 -69.26
N VAL A 420 -41.03 24.19 -69.94
CA VAL A 420 -41.62 25.41 -69.34
C VAL A 420 -43.14 25.55 -69.61
N THR A 421 -43.97 25.94 -68.61
CA THR A 421 -45.47 25.75 -68.57
C THR A 421 -46.38 26.94 -68.13
N GLU A 422 -47.68 26.67 -67.85
CA GLU A 422 -48.86 27.59 -67.75
C GLU A 422 -49.98 27.03 -66.73
N PRO A 423 -51.23 27.58 -66.57
CA PRO A 423 -52.14 27.60 -65.36
C PRO A 423 -52.46 26.44 -64.36
N GLY A 424 -52.63 26.82 -63.06
CA GLY A 424 -53.17 26.03 -61.92
C GLY A 424 -52.96 26.70 -60.52
N VAL A 425 -53.07 25.96 -59.39
CA VAL A 425 -52.51 26.39 -58.06
C VAL A 425 -51.69 25.25 -57.42
N ARG A 426 -50.71 25.54 -56.57
CA ARG A 426 -49.86 24.52 -55.92
C ARG A 426 -49.52 24.94 -54.50
N ILE A 427 -49.60 24.00 -53.56
CA ILE A 427 -49.07 24.19 -52.21
C ILE A 427 -47.66 23.61 -52.15
N THR A 428 -46.73 24.37 -51.58
CA THR A 428 -45.37 23.94 -51.26
C THR A 428 -45.02 24.25 -49.81
N THR A 429 -43.97 23.63 -49.29
CA THR A 429 -43.40 23.87 -47.96
C THR A 429 -41.91 23.54 -48.01
N GLN A 430 -41.10 24.17 -47.17
CA GLN A 430 -39.67 23.84 -47.03
C GLN A 430 -39.46 22.46 -46.39
N SER A 431 -40.37 22.04 -45.51
CA SER A 431 -40.40 20.67 -44.98
C SER A 431 -41.83 20.16 -44.89
N VAL A 432 -42.04 18.92 -45.34
CA VAL A 432 -43.30 18.17 -45.14
C VAL A 432 -43.31 17.43 -43.81
N ILE A 433 -42.17 17.36 -43.10
CA ILE A 433 -42.04 16.78 -41.76
C ILE A 433 -41.67 17.91 -40.79
N GLU A 434 -42.53 18.19 -39.82
CA GLU A 434 -42.13 18.92 -38.63
C GLU A 434 -41.85 17.91 -37.53
N ARG A 435 -40.77 18.08 -36.77
CA ARG A 435 -40.40 17.19 -35.66
C ARG A 435 -40.52 17.94 -34.35
N VAL A 436 -41.33 17.43 -33.42
CA VAL A 436 -41.33 17.95 -32.05
C VAL A 436 -39.97 17.64 -31.42
N ARG A 437 -39.34 18.64 -30.80
CA ARG A 437 -37.98 18.53 -30.23
C ARG A 437 -37.93 18.65 -28.71
N ASP A 438 -38.99 19.19 -28.11
CA ASP A 438 -39.07 19.55 -26.70
C ASP A 438 -40.39 19.00 -26.13
N SER A 439 -40.32 18.32 -24.98
CA SER A 439 -41.48 17.77 -24.28
C SER A 439 -42.44 18.85 -23.77
N THR A 440 -41.97 20.08 -23.55
CA THR A 440 -42.78 21.23 -23.14
C THR A 440 -43.52 21.90 -24.31
N SER A 441 -43.18 21.60 -25.57
CA SER A 441 -43.87 22.18 -26.73
C SER A 441 -45.31 21.67 -26.83
N ASN A 442 -46.24 22.61 -27.01
CA ASN A 442 -47.66 22.36 -27.27
C ASN A 442 -48.11 22.84 -28.66
N THR A 443 -47.20 23.32 -29.51
CA THR A 443 -47.52 23.76 -30.87
C THR A 443 -46.49 23.32 -31.90
N ALA A 444 -46.98 22.83 -33.03
CA ALA A 444 -46.22 22.62 -34.25
C ALA A 444 -46.70 23.61 -35.33
N GLN A 445 -45.78 24.12 -36.16
CA GLN A 445 -46.09 25.11 -37.18
C GLN A 445 -45.46 24.72 -38.51
N TRP A 446 -46.22 24.84 -39.60
CA TRP A 446 -45.72 24.71 -40.97
C TRP A 446 -45.90 26.03 -41.71
N ASN A 447 -44.82 26.53 -42.31
CA ASN A 447 -44.86 27.64 -43.24
C ASN A 447 -45.13 27.08 -44.64
N LEU A 448 -46.40 27.14 -45.06
CA LEU A 448 -46.83 26.71 -46.38
C LEU A 448 -46.86 27.90 -47.32
N THR A 449 -46.60 27.67 -48.60
CA THR A 449 -46.79 28.69 -49.64
C THR A 449 -47.81 28.17 -50.64
N ILE A 450 -48.93 28.89 -50.81
CA ILE A 450 -49.88 28.62 -51.89
C ILE A 450 -49.53 29.53 -53.08
N ARG A 451 -49.16 28.92 -54.20
CA ARG A 451 -48.76 29.59 -55.42
C ARG A 451 -49.77 29.35 -56.53
N ASN A 452 -50.20 30.42 -57.19
CA ASN A 452 -50.86 30.30 -58.47
C ASN A 452 -49.84 29.86 -59.53
N THR A 453 -50.01 28.69 -60.14
CA THR A 453 -49.18 28.19 -61.24
C THR A 453 -49.73 28.65 -62.61
N ALA A 454 -50.41 29.79 -62.66
CA ALA A 454 -50.90 30.46 -63.86
C ALA A 454 -50.22 31.79 -64.10
N LEU A 455 -50.34 32.32 -65.31
CA LEU A 455 -50.03 33.73 -65.59
C LEU A 455 -51.28 34.64 -65.52
N ILE A 456 -52.45 34.06 -65.21
CA ILE A 456 -53.72 34.77 -64.99
C ILE A 456 -54.16 34.70 -63.52
N PRO A 457 -54.88 35.70 -62.98
CA PRO A 457 -55.40 35.63 -61.62
C PRO A 457 -56.39 34.47 -61.41
N THR A 458 -56.35 33.85 -60.23
CA THR A 458 -57.34 32.87 -59.75
C THR A 458 -57.66 33.06 -58.27
N ASN A 459 -58.89 32.79 -57.88
CA ASN A 459 -59.27 32.64 -56.48
C ASN A 459 -58.90 31.24 -55.98
N ALA A 460 -58.38 31.14 -54.77
CA ALA A 460 -58.00 29.87 -54.17
C ALA A 460 -58.48 29.75 -52.72
N THR A 461 -58.62 28.52 -52.22
CA THR A 461 -58.87 28.21 -50.81
C THR A 461 -57.95 27.11 -50.32
N ILE A 462 -57.71 27.06 -49.00
CA ILE A 462 -56.92 26.00 -48.35
C ILE A 462 -57.71 25.38 -47.19
N SER A 463 -57.61 24.06 -47.04
CA SER A 463 -58.21 23.29 -45.95
C SER A 463 -57.23 22.24 -45.42
N VAL A 464 -57.50 21.71 -44.21
CA VAL A 464 -56.67 20.70 -43.53
C VAL A 464 -57.53 19.60 -42.92
N GLU A 465 -57.06 18.37 -43.00
CA GLU A 465 -57.66 17.20 -42.38
C GLU A 465 -57.13 16.97 -40.95
N LYS A 466 -57.87 16.23 -40.14
CA LYS A 466 -57.45 15.89 -38.77
C LYS A 466 -56.25 14.92 -38.79
N PRO A 467 -55.31 15.04 -37.83
CA PRO A 467 -54.13 14.19 -37.78
C PRO A 467 -54.50 12.74 -37.50
N ILE A 468 -53.89 11.81 -38.22
CA ILE A 468 -54.03 10.37 -38.05
C ILE A 468 -52.66 9.81 -37.68
N ARG A 469 -52.55 9.14 -36.53
CA ARG A 469 -51.32 8.46 -36.13
C ARG A 469 -51.17 7.15 -36.89
N GLN A 470 -49.99 6.93 -37.48
CA GLN A 470 -49.76 5.83 -38.43
C GLN A 470 -49.65 4.45 -37.79
N ASN A 471 -49.36 4.36 -36.49
CA ASN A 471 -49.15 3.06 -35.80
C ASN A 471 -50.46 2.31 -35.48
N ASP A 472 -51.56 3.03 -35.27
CA ASP A 472 -52.86 2.50 -34.86
C ASP A 472 -54.05 3.04 -35.68
N GLY A 473 -53.83 4.04 -36.53
CA GLY A 473 -54.87 4.71 -37.31
C GLY A 473 -55.76 5.64 -36.48
N GLN A 474 -55.38 5.97 -35.24
CA GLN A 474 -56.18 6.83 -34.37
C GLN A 474 -56.19 8.26 -34.90
N GLN A 475 -57.39 8.84 -35.02
CA GLN A 475 -57.59 10.22 -35.46
C GLN A 475 -57.73 11.17 -34.26
N PHE A 476 -56.98 12.26 -34.26
CA PHE A 476 -56.87 13.18 -33.12
C PHE A 476 -57.78 14.40 -33.34
N THR A 477 -59.07 14.23 -33.04
CA THR A 477 -60.10 15.28 -33.24
C THR A 477 -59.87 16.54 -32.41
N ASP A 478 -59.28 16.37 -31.23
CA ASP A 478 -59.20 17.39 -30.19
C ASP A 478 -57.99 18.33 -30.40
N TRP A 479 -57.08 17.97 -31.30
CA TRP A 479 -55.97 18.83 -31.71
C TRP A 479 -56.52 19.99 -32.54
N PHE A 480 -56.24 21.21 -32.09
CA PHE A 480 -56.69 22.43 -32.75
C PHE A 480 -55.78 22.73 -33.94
N GLN A 481 -56.37 23.08 -35.08
CA GLN A 481 -55.66 23.39 -36.32
C GLN A 481 -56.20 24.71 -36.86
N SER A 482 -55.31 25.62 -37.25
CA SER A 482 -55.70 26.91 -37.82
C SER A 482 -54.66 27.40 -38.83
N PHE A 483 -55.15 27.87 -39.98
CA PHE A 483 -54.35 28.65 -40.91
C PHE A 483 -54.38 30.13 -40.54
N SER A 484 -53.30 30.86 -40.85
CA SER A 484 -53.28 32.33 -40.82
C SER A 484 -54.29 32.96 -41.81
N GLN A 485 -54.57 32.28 -42.92
CA GLN A 485 -55.51 32.69 -43.96
C GLN A 485 -56.06 31.45 -44.69
N THR A 486 -57.35 31.45 -45.06
CA THR A 486 -58.02 30.29 -45.69
C THR A 486 -58.52 30.53 -47.12
N THR A 487 -58.60 31.79 -47.54
CA THR A 487 -59.09 32.24 -48.85
C THR A 487 -58.10 33.21 -49.47
N PHE A 488 -57.86 33.09 -50.77
CA PHE A 488 -56.87 33.88 -51.50
C PHE A 488 -57.45 34.36 -52.83
N SER A 489 -57.01 35.52 -53.27
CA SER A 489 -57.14 35.96 -54.67
C SER A 489 -55.71 36.18 -55.15
N LEU A 490 -55.22 35.22 -55.93
CA LEU A 490 -53.83 35.11 -56.35
C LEU A 490 -53.71 35.60 -57.79
N ASN A 491 -52.97 36.68 -58.03
CA ASN A 491 -52.59 37.06 -59.39
C ASN A 491 -51.73 35.96 -60.06
N GLY A 492 -51.50 36.06 -61.36
CA GLY A 492 -50.60 35.15 -62.06
C GLY A 492 -49.24 35.03 -61.36
N SER A 493 -48.77 33.80 -61.15
CA SER A 493 -47.54 33.41 -60.47
C SER A 493 -47.44 33.87 -59.01
N GLN A 494 -48.50 34.44 -58.44
CA GLN A 494 -48.49 34.94 -57.07
C GLN A 494 -48.45 33.78 -56.08
N SER A 495 -47.40 33.79 -55.26
CA SER A 495 -47.30 33.05 -54.01
C SER A 495 -47.85 33.87 -52.85
N VAL A 496 -48.53 33.20 -51.90
CA VAL A 496 -48.88 33.75 -50.59
C VAL A 496 -48.49 32.72 -49.52
N ASP A 497 -47.80 33.19 -48.49
CA ASP A 497 -47.43 32.35 -47.35
C ASP A 497 -48.59 32.21 -46.37
N VAL A 498 -48.75 30.99 -45.86
CA VAL A 498 -49.84 30.54 -45.01
C VAL A 498 -49.24 29.72 -43.88
N GLY A 499 -49.23 30.30 -42.68
CA GLY A 499 -48.85 29.56 -41.48
C GLY A 499 -49.97 28.60 -41.09
N LEU A 500 -49.68 27.30 -41.04
CA LEU A 500 -50.55 26.31 -40.40
C LEU A 500 -50.02 26.08 -38.99
N THR A 501 -50.81 26.44 -37.97
CA THR A 501 -50.52 26.10 -36.57
C THR A 501 -51.37 24.91 -36.14
N MET A 502 -50.74 23.92 -35.51
CA MET A 502 -51.38 22.80 -34.84
C MET A 502 -51.05 22.84 -33.35
N VAL A 503 -52.07 22.75 -32.50
CA VAL A 503 -51.92 22.69 -31.04
C VAL A 503 -52.15 21.25 -30.59
N HIS A 504 -51.17 20.71 -29.87
CA HIS A 504 -51.15 19.35 -29.32
C HIS A 504 -50.82 19.37 -27.82
N PRO A 505 -51.05 18.28 -27.06
CA PRO A 505 -50.60 18.16 -25.67
C PRO A 505 -49.08 18.33 -25.56
N SER A 506 -48.59 18.75 -24.39
CA SER A 506 -47.16 18.87 -24.06
C SER A 506 -46.79 17.92 -22.89
N PRO A 507 -46.07 16.82 -23.14
CA PRO A 507 -45.67 16.32 -24.45
C PRO A 507 -46.79 15.52 -25.14
N PRO A 508 -46.81 15.45 -26.49
CA PRO A 508 -47.74 14.58 -27.22
C PRO A 508 -47.25 13.13 -27.20
N GLU A 509 -48.15 12.16 -27.36
CA GLU A 509 -47.78 10.73 -27.43
C GLU A 509 -46.82 10.44 -28.60
N PRO A 510 -45.83 9.53 -28.45
CA PRO A 510 -44.89 9.23 -29.53
C PRO A 510 -45.58 8.63 -30.76
N GLY A 511 -45.10 9.01 -31.95
CA GLY A 511 -45.56 8.45 -33.22
C GLY A 511 -45.48 9.43 -34.39
N ILE A 512 -45.72 8.88 -35.58
CA ILE A 512 -45.82 9.64 -36.83
C ILE A 512 -47.29 9.98 -37.07
N TYR A 513 -47.61 11.27 -37.10
CA TYR A 513 -48.96 11.79 -37.33
C TYR A 513 -49.02 12.40 -38.74
N GLN A 514 -49.94 11.95 -39.58
CA GLN A 514 -50.11 12.48 -40.94
C GLN A 514 -51.48 13.15 -41.12
N PHE A 515 -51.52 14.18 -41.96
CA PHE A 515 -52.73 14.91 -42.33
C PHE A 515 -52.55 15.55 -43.71
N THR A 516 -53.64 15.60 -44.48
CA THR A 516 -53.63 16.25 -45.79
C THR A 516 -54.00 17.72 -45.66
N VAL A 517 -53.26 18.58 -46.34
CA VAL A 517 -53.64 19.96 -46.63
C VAL A 517 -54.02 20.06 -48.11
N THR A 518 -55.16 20.64 -48.43
CA THR A 518 -55.66 20.71 -49.81
C THR A 518 -55.84 22.16 -50.24
N GLY A 519 -55.16 22.53 -51.34
CA GLY A 519 -55.34 23.81 -52.02
C GLY A 519 -56.31 23.64 -53.19
N ARG A 520 -57.41 24.37 -53.18
CA ARG A 520 -58.39 24.39 -54.28
C ARG A 520 -58.25 25.68 -55.07
N ASP A 521 -58.01 25.56 -56.38
CA ASP A 521 -58.33 26.60 -57.35
C ASP A 521 -59.86 26.69 -57.46
N VAL A 522 -60.44 27.81 -57.05
CA VAL A 522 -61.90 28.02 -57.00
C VAL A 522 -62.46 28.38 -58.37
N ASP A 523 -61.70 29.08 -59.20
CA ASP A 523 -62.17 29.55 -60.51
C ASP A 523 -62.08 28.43 -61.57
N ASN A 524 -61.07 27.56 -61.49
CA ASN A 524 -60.88 26.39 -62.36
C ASN A 524 -61.39 25.08 -61.74
N GLY A 525 -61.67 25.05 -60.43
CA GLY A 525 -62.25 23.90 -59.73
C GLY A 525 -61.30 22.72 -59.51
N ILE A 526 -59.99 22.97 -59.39
CA ILE A 526 -58.94 21.95 -59.32
C ILE A 526 -58.35 21.87 -57.91
N ASP A 527 -58.26 20.66 -57.36
CA ASP A 527 -57.70 20.39 -56.03
C ASP A 527 -56.26 19.88 -56.11
N TYR A 528 -55.40 20.42 -55.26
CA TYR A 528 -53.97 20.11 -55.16
C TYR A 528 -53.61 19.79 -53.70
N PRO A 529 -53.59 18.50 -53.33
CA PRO A 529 -53.27 18.06 -51.98
C PRO A 529 -51.75 17.98 -51.73
N ILE A 530 -51.35 18.21 -50.49
CA ILE A 530 -50.03 17.90 -49.94
C ILE A 530 -50.21 17.20 -48.59
N THR A 531 -49.50 16.09 -48.38
CA THR A 531 -49.51 15.38 -47.09
C THR A 531 -48.39 15.94 -46.21
N LEU A 532 -48.75 16.39 -45.01
CA LEU A 532 -47.82 16.84 -44.00
C LEU A 532 -47.73 15.80 -42.87
N THR A 533 -46.59 15.79 -42.20
CA THR A 533 -46.25 14.87 -41.13
C THR A 533 -45.78 15.66 -39.91
N LEU A 534 -46.30 15.31 -38.73
CA LEU A 534 -45.70 15.64 -37.45
C LEU A 534 -45.04 14.38 -36.91
N ASP A 535 -43.71 14.41 -36.78
CA ASP A 535 -42.91 13.36 -36.19
C ASP A 535 -42.73 13.66 -34.68
N VAL A 536 -43.31 12.81 -33.84
CA VAL A 536 -43.17 12.87 -32.39
C VAL A 536 -42.25 11.72 -31.95
N PRO A 537 -40.94 11.97 -31.75
CA PRO A 537 -40.04 10.98 -31.17
C PRO A 537 -40.36 10.74 -29.68
N ILE A 538 -39.61 9.84 -29.04
CA ILE A 538 -39.54 9.83 -27.58
C ILE A 538 -38.82 11.10 -27.15
N LEU A 539 -39.56 12.00 -26.51
CA LEU A 539 -39.11 13.29 -26.02
C LEU A 539 -38.72 13.14 -24.55
N PRO A 540 -37.47 13.48 -24.19
CA PRO A 540 -37.06 13.42 -22.81
C PRO A 540 -37.70 14.54 -21.99
N GLY A 541 -38.00 14.22 -20.74
CA GLY A 541 -38.56 15.14 -19.77
C GLY A 541 -38.34 14.59 -18.38
N PHE A 542 -37.76 15.39 -17.50
CA PHE A 542 -37.30 14.92 -16.20
C PHE A 542 -37.41 16.00 -15.14
N ARG A 543 -37.68 15.56 -13.91
CA ARG A 543 -37.85 16.45 -12.77
C ARG A 543 -37.39 15.77 -11.49
N PHE A 544 -36.71 16.52 -10.63
CA PHE A 544 -36.45 16.14 -9.25
C PHE A 544 -37.53 16.70 -8.31
N ASP A 545 -37.69 16.12 -7.13
CA ASP A 545 -38.30 16.84 -6.01
C ASP A 545 -37.27 17.81 -5.38
N ASN A 546 -37.73 19.02 -5.03
CA ASN A 546 -36.90 19.96 -4.28
C ASN A 546 -36.63 19.43 -2.87
N LEU A 547 -35.37 19.43 -2.46
CA LEU A 547 -34.97 19.15 -1.08
C LEU A 547 -34.82 20.45 -0.29
N ASN A 548 -35.19 20.41 1.00
CA ASN A 548 -34.87 21.48 1.93
C ASN A 548 -33.43 21.31 2.43
N GLN A 549 -32.84 22.39 2.92
CA GLN A 549 -31.54 22.37 3.59
C GLN A 549 -31.46 21.30 4.70
N MET A 550 -30.44 20.46 4.68
CA MET A 550 -30.26 19.33 5.60
C MET A 550 -29.11 19.55 6.58
N ALA A 551 -29.31 19.18 7.85
CA ALA A 551 -28.22 19.15 8.84
C ALA A 551 -27.43 17.84 8.71
N VAL A 552 -26.11 17.92 8.56
CA VAL A 552 -25.23 16.77 8.33
C VAL A 552 -24.21 16.59 9.45
N SER A 553 -23.91 15.35 9.82
CA SER A 553 -22.93 15.07 10.87
C SER A 553 -21.49 15.23 10.34
N PRO A 554 -20.57 15.88 11.09
CA PRO A 554 -19.16 15.98 10.71
C PRO A 554 -18.37 14.67 10.92
N VAL A 555 -18.98 13.63 11.47
CA VAL A 555 -18.31 12.35 11.83
C VAL A 555 -19.11 11.09 11.49
N GLU A 556 -20.41 11.21 11.20
CA GLU A 556 -21.28 10.09 10.83
C GLU A 556 -21.85 10.30 9.43
N ASN A 557 -22.00 9.21 8.69
CA ASN A 557 -22.60 9.23 7.35
C ASN A 557 -24.06 9.70 7.42
N THR A 558 -24.45 10.62 6.54
CA THR A 558 -25.82 11.15 6.47
C THR A 558 -26.49 10.68 5.18
N SER A 559 -27.45 9.76 5.29
CA SER A 559 -28.21 9.23 4.15
C SER A 559 -29.56 9.94 3.98
N PHE A 560 -29.93 10.25 2.74
CA PHE A 560 -31.19 10.88 2.36
C PHE A 560 -31.73 10.33 1.04
N ASN A 561 -33.00 10.58 0.75
CA ASN A 561 -33.65 10.09 -0.47
C ASN A 561 -33.82 11.21 -1.49
N VAL A 562 -33.61 10.90 -2.77
CA VAL A 562 -33.95 11.75 -3.92
C VAL A 562 -35.06 11.09 -4.72
N THR A 563 -36.10 11.86 -5.05
CA THR A 563 -37.20 11.47 -5.93
C THR A 563 -36.97 12.01 -7.34
N MET A 564 -37.18 11.17 -8.34
CA MET A 564 -36.99 11.45 -9.77
C MET A 564 -38.26 11.08 -10.55
N TYR A 565 -38.65 11.91 -11.51
CA TYR A 565 -39.88 11.75 -12.31
C TYR A 565 -39.57 11.73 -13.80
N ASN A 566 -40.13 10.76 -14.53
CA ASN A 566 -40.18 10.81 -15.99
C ASN A 566 -41.39 11.67 -16.43
N GLU A 567 -41.12 12.90 -16.87
CA GLU A 567 -42.11 13.83 -17.45
C GLU A 567 -42.04 13.88 -18.99
N GLY A 568 -41.26 12.99 -19.62
CA GLY A 568 -41.26 12.79 -21.08
C GLY A 568 -42.54 12.11 -21.58
N ASN A 569 -42.66 11.89 -22.89
CA ASN A 569 -43.80 11.17 -23.48
C ASN A 569 -43.58 9.64 -23.59
N GLY A 570 -42.37 9.15 -23.33
CA GLY A 570 -42.01 7.75 -23.47
C GLY A 570 -41.10 7.25 -22.35
N PRO A 571 -40.93 5.93 -22.23
CA PRO A 571 -39.97 5.35 -21.31
C PRO A 571 -38.52 5.69 -21.71
N GLN A 572 -37.66 6.05 -20.75
CA GLN A 572 -36.22 6.24 -20.95
C GLN A 572 -35.42 5.98 -19.66
N GLY A 573 -34.10 6.08 -19.74
CA GLY A 573 -33.23 6.25 -18.57
C GLY A 573 -32.42 7.55 -18.60
N TRP A 574 -31.75 7.81 -17.49
CA TRP A 574 -30.81 8.92 -17.28
C TRP A 574 -29.54 8.40 -16.62
N ASP A 575 -28.42 9.01 -17.00
CA ASP A 575 -27.14 8.82 -16.32
C ASP A 575 -27.02 9.89 -15.23
N LEU A 576 -26.73 9.42 -14.01
CA LEU A 576 -26.82 10.19 -12.78
C LEU A 576 -25.41 10.40 -12.23
N THR A 577 -25.02 11.65 -11.99
CA THR A 577 -23.71 12.03 -11.44
C THR A 577 -23.88 12.93 -10.23
N LEU A 578 -23.28 12.54 -9.11
CA LEU A 578 -23.21 13.29 -7.86
C LEU A 578 -21.90 14.09 -7.82
N ASP A 579 -22.00 15.38 -7.57
CA ASP A 579 -20.87 16.24 -7.20
C ASP A 579 -20.89 16.52 -5.70
N ALA A 580 -19.76 16.27 -5.04
CA ALA A 580 -19.64 16.28 -3.60
C ALA A 580 -19.00 17.59 -3.10
N PRO A 581 -19.42 18.13 -1.93
CA PRO A 581 -18.72 19.26 -1.32
C PRO A 581 -17.24 18.96 -1.10
N PHE A 582 -16.37 19.97 -1.23
CA PHE A 582 -14.92 19.79 -1.10
C PHE A 582 -14.52 19.07 0.21
N GLY A 583 -13.82 17.94 0.08
CA GLY A 583 -13.38 17.10 1.20
C GLY A 583 -14.42 16.08 1.70
N TRP A 584 -15.65 16.14 1.21
CA TRP A 584 -16.69 15.16 1.49
C TRP A 584 -16.84 14.19 0.32
N HIS A 585 -17.51 13.06 0.56
CA HIS A 585 -17.81 12.08 -0.49
C HIS A 585 -19.32 11.83 -0.54
N LEU A 586 -19.90 11.84 -1.75
CA LEU A 586 -21.34 11.69 -1.98
C LEU A 586 -21.56 10.54 -2.98
N GLY A 587 -22.38 9.55 -2.62
CA GLY A 587 -22.55 8.36 -3.43
C GLY A 587 -23.92 7.70 -3.32
N PHE A 588 -24.32 6.97 -4.37
CA PHE A 588 -25.57 6.22 -4.43
C PHE A 588 -25.50 4.91 -3.66
N ASP A 589 -26.50 4.63 -2.84
CA ASP A 589 -26.51 3.41 -2.01
C ASP A 589 -26.79 2.14 -2.84
N SER A 590 -27.60 2.26 -3.90
CA SER A 590 -28.18 1.11 -4.65
C SER A 590 -28.20 1.21 -6.18
N LEU A 591 -28.04 2.41 -6.78
CA LEU A 591 -28.03 2.59 -8.25
C LEU A 591 -26.62 2.58 -8.87
N GLY A 592 -25.57 2.72 -8.05
CA GLY A 592 -24.18 2.67 -8.49
C GLY A 592 -23.71 1.26 -8.85
N SER A 593 -22.60 1.15 -9.58
CA SER A 593 -21.95 -0.15 -9.87
C SER A 593 -21.49 -0.87 -8.58
N ILE A 594 -21.13 -0.09 -7.58
CA ILE A 594 -20.98 -0.47 -6.17
C ILE A 594 -21.70 0.55 -5.28
N SER A 595 -22.10 0.13 -4.08
CA SER A 595 -22.67 1.04 -3.08
C SER A 595 -21.66 2.15 -2.74
N GLY A 596 -22.12 3.40 -2.76
CA GLY A 596 -21.28 4.60 -2.62
C GLY A 596 -20.69 5.14 -3.93
N SER A 597 -21.03 4.61 -5.11
CA SER A 597 -20.52 5.21 -6.37
C SER A 597 -21.07 6.64 -6.57
N PRO A 598 -20.26 7.62 -7.02
CA PRO A 598 -20.74 8.96 -7.37
C PRO A 598 -21.50 8.98 -8.71
N SER A 599 -21.34 7.95 -9.55
CA SER A 599 -22.08 7.77 -10.79
C SER A 599 -22.98 6.54 -10.75
N ALA A 600 -24.15 6.66 -11.38
CA ALA A 600 -25.17 5.63 -11.47
C ALA A 600 -26.01 5.79 -12.74
N SER A 601 -26.90 4.85 -13.01
CA SER A 601 -28.00 5.03 -13.97
C SER A 601 -29.33 4.82 -13.26
N SER A 602 -30.36 5.58 -13.64
CA SER A 602 -31.73 5.33 -13.20
C SER A 602 -32.24 3.94 -13.64
N GLY A 603 -31.67 3.39 -14.71
CA GLY A 603 -32.32 2.37 -15.51
C GLY A 603 -33.58 2.91 -16.20
N TYR A 604 -34.39 2.00 -16.73
CA TYR A 604 -35.53 2.34 -17.59
C TYR A 604 -36.77 2.70 -16.75
N LEU A 605 -37.18 3.98 -16.75
CA LEU A 605 -38.40 4.47 -16.10
C LEU A 605 -39.52 4.66 -17.13
N ALA A 606 -40.69 4.12 -16.84
CA ALA A 606 -41.88 4.31 -17.67
C ALA A 606 -42.37 5.77 -17.66
N THR A 607 -43.11 6.18 -18.69
CA THR A 607 -43.77 7.49 -18.78
C THR A 607 -44.59 7.79 -17.53
N ALA A 608 -44.46 9.00 -16.97
CA ALA A 608 -45.14 9.43 -15.74
C ALA A 608 -44.89 8.56 -14.49
N SER A 609 -43.82 7.75 -14.48
CA SER A 609 -43.39 6.99 -13.30
C SER A 609 -42.39 7.76 -12.44
N THR A 610 -42.26 7.31 -11.19
CA THR A 610 -41.40 7.90 -10.16
C THR A 610 -40.39 6.87 -9.66
N GLN A 611 -39.14 7.28 -9.50
CA GLN A 611 -38.09 6.49 -8.85
C GLN A 611 -37.60 7.23 -7.61
N ILE A 612 -37.34 6.48 -6.54
CA ILE A 612 -36.72 6.99 -5.32
C ILE A 612 -35.38 6.26 -5.16
N THR A 613 -34.30 7.01 -4.97
CA THR A 613 -32.97 6.47 -4.65
C THR A 613 -32.46 7.04 -3.35
N SER A 614 -31.67 6.26 -2.62
CA SER A 614 -30.95 6.71 -1.43
C SER A 614 -29.51 7.11 -1.80
N VAL A 615 -29.07 8.24 -1.24
CA VAL A 615 -27.75 8.84 -1.43
C VAL A 615 -27.16 9.07 -0.05
N THR A 616 -25.89 8.70 0.13
CA THR A 616 -25.16 8.88 1.38
C THR A 616 -24.04 9.90 1.23
N LEU A 617 -24.07 10.94 2.06
CA LEU A 617 -22.98 11.88 2.27
C LEU A 617 -22.06 11.37 3.39
N VAL A 618 -20.77 11.28 3.12
CA VAL A 618 -19.71 10.77 4.00
C VAL A 618 -18.77 11.93 4.36
N PRO A 619 -18.54 12.20 5.66
CA PRO A 619 -17.62 13.25 6.10
C PRO A 619 -16.13 12.90 5.87
N PRO A 620 -15.25 13.93 5.76
CA PRO A 620 -13.80 13.72 5.77
C PRO A 620 -13.34 13.00 7.06
N SER A 621 -12.53 11.95 6.91
CA SER A 621 -11.95 11.21 8.05
C SER A 621 -10.90 12.00 8.83
N ASP A 622 -10.21 12.92 8.15
CA ASP A 622 -8.94 13.50 8.63
C ASP A 622 -9.08 14.96 9.08
N GLN A 623 -10.23 15.60 8.86
CA GLN A 623 -10.46 17.02 9.16
C GLN A 623 -11.86 17.29 9.72
N MET A 624 -11.91 17.86 10.92
CA MET A 624 -13.14 18.25 11.59
C MET A 624 -13.66 19.59 11.04
N VAL A 625 -14.82 19.59 10.37
CA VAL A 625 -15.42 20.80 9.76
C VAL A 625 -16.25 21.58 10.79
N SER A 626 -16.02 22.89 10.89
CA SER A 626 -16.72 23.79 11.83
C SER A 626 -18.25 23.72 11.72
N ALA A 627 -18.95 23.71 12.86
CA ALA A 627 -20.40 23.73 12.87
C ALA A 627 -20.98 25.00 12.23
N GLY A 628 -22.12 24.87 11.55
CA GLY A 628 -22.77 25.95 10.80
C GLY A 628 -22.14 26.25 9.44
N THR A 629 -21.09 25.51 9.02
CA THR A 629 -20.55 25.61 7.66
C THR A 629 -21.61 25.17 6.66
N LEU A 630 -21.85 26.01 5.65
CA LEU A 630 -22.68 25.68 4.49
C LEU A 630 -21.86 24.90 3.48
N LEU A 631 -22.41 23.76 3.03
CA LEU A 631 -21.81 22.91 2.01
C LEU A 631 -22.82 22.76 0.88
N SER A 632 -22.36 22.89 -0.36
CA SER A 632 -23.13 22.65 -1.57
C SER A 632 -22.61 21.40 -2.28
N GLY A 633 -23.53 20.50 -2.65
CA GLY A 633 -23.29 19.45 -3.64
C GLY A 633 -24.36 19.52 -4.72
N SER A 634 -24.27 18.68 -5.74
CA SER A 634 -25.35 18.58 -6.75
C SER A 634 -25.55 17.15 -7.25
N LEU A 635 -26.72 16.91 -7.83
CA LEU A 635 -27.02 15.74 -8.64
C LEU A 635 -27.41 16.19 -10.04
N THR A 636 -26.59 15.82 -11.01
CA THR A 636 -26.88 16.01 -12.44
C THR A 636 -27.46 14.71 -13.02
N ALA A 637 -28.61 14.81 -13.67
CA ALA A 637 -29.17 13.76 -14.53
C ALA A 637 -29.01 14.18 -16.00
N VAL A 638 -28.38 13.32 -16.79
CA VAL A 638 -28.20 13.47 -18.25
C VAL A 638 -29.12 12.47 -18.95
N SER A 639 -29.86 12.90 -19.98
CA SER A 639 -30.76 11.99 -20.72
C SER A 639 -29.96 10.99 -21.57
N GLN A 640 -30.25 9.69 -21.43
CA GLN A 640 -29.63 8.64 -22.26
C GLN A 640 -30.09 8.65 -23.73
N LEU A 641 -31.09 9.48 -24.07
CA LEU A 641 -31.57 9.68 -25.45
C LEU A 641 -30.98 10.93 -26.12
N ASP A 642 -30.47 11.88 -25.33
CA ASP A 642 -29.95 13.17 -25.77
C ASP A 642 -29.04 13.71 -24.65
N ASP A 643 -27.73 13.61 -24.86
CA ASP A 643 -26.70 13.97 -23.87
C ASP A 643 -26.55 15.48 -23.67
N SER A 644 -27.15 16.29 -24.53
CA SER A 644 -27.21 17.75 -24.37
C SER A 644 -28.23 18.21 -23.32
N LEU A 645 -29.16 17.34 -22.93
CA LEU A 645 -30.24 17.65 -22.00
C LEU A 645 -29.90 17.16 -20.57
N THR A 646 -29.68 18.15 -19.71
CA THR A 646 -29.24 17.96 -18.32
C THR A 646 -30.18 18.63 -17.34
N TRP A 647 -30.51 17.94 -16.25
CA TRP A 647 -31.25 18.49 -15.10
C TRP A 647 -30.37 18.43 -13.87
N VAL A 648 -30.36 19.49 -13.06
CA VAL A 648 -29.54 19.59 -11.85
C VAL A 648 -30.45 19.80 -10.64
N LEU A 649 -30.20 19.03 -9.58
CA LEU A 649 -30.72 19.26 -8.23
C LEU A 649 -29.54 19.67 -7.34
N ASP A 650 -29.59 20.88 -6.81
CA ASP A 650 -28.62 21.35 -5.83
C ASP A 650 -28.96 20.82 -4.43
N PHE A 651 -27.93 20.49 -3.65
CA PHE A 651 -28.03 20.05 -2.26
C PHE A 651 -27.42 21.09 -1.32
N ASP A 652 -28.25 21.70 -0.48
CA ASP A 652 -27.80 22.56 0.62
C ASP A 652 -27.63 21.75 1.92
N PHE A 653 -26.41 21.65 2.43
CA PHE A 653 -26.12 21.03 3.72
C PHE A 653 -25.57 22.04 4.74
N VAL A 654 -25.88 21.83 6.02
CA VAL A 654 -25.34 22.57 7.17
C VAL A 654 -24.63 21.60 8.10
N VAL A 655 -23.35 21.82 8.37
CA VAL A 655 -22.60 20.97 9.31
C VAL A 655 -23.14 21.14 10.74
N ALA A 656 -23.61 20.05 11.34
CA ALA A 656 -24.15 20.02 12.69
C ALA A 656 -23.05 20.15 13.76
N GLY A 657 -23.44 20.55 14.97
CA GLY A 657 -22.53 20.68 16.12
C GLY A 657 -22.27 19.34 16.80
N TYR A 658 -21.03 18.89 16.78
CA TYR A 658 -20.51 17.68 17.40
C TYR A 658 -19.60 18.01 18.59
N ARG A 659 -19.92 17.42 19.75
CA ARG A 659 -19.15 17.56 21.00
C ARG A 659 -18.26 16.33 21.19
N SER A 660 -16.95 16.52 21.13
CA SER A 660 -15.97 15.52 21.56
C SER A 660 -14.80 16.21 22.25
N ALA A 661 -14.19 15.54 23.21
CA ALA A 661 -12.97 16.00 23.86
C ALA A 661 -12.26 14.81 24.52
N SER A 662 -10.93 14.86 24.55
CA SER A 662 -10.11 13.90 25.25
C SER A 662 -9.43 14.53 26.47
N LEU A 663 -9.17 13.67 27.47
CA LEU A 663 -8.58 14.04 28.75
C LEU A 663 -7.39 13.11 29.03
N LEU A 664 -6.19 13.59 28.72
CA LEU A 664 -4.96 12.83 28.88
C LEU A 664 -4.22 13.24 30.15
N ASN A 665 -3.91 12.29 31.03
CA ASN A 665 -2.97 12.52 32.13
C ASN A 665 -1.52 12.47 31.59
N GLU A 666 -0.77 13.56 31.69
CA GLU A 666 0.65 13.62 31.32
C GLU A 666 1.58 13.23 32.49
N SER A 667 1.02 12.99 33.67
CA SER A 667 1.77 12.82 34.92
C SER A 667 1.89 11.36 35.32
N SER A 668 3.09 10.82 35.22
CA SER A 668 3.46 9.55 35.86
C SER A 668 3.85 9.78 37.31
N PHE A 669 3.18 9.10 38.23
CA PHE A 669 3.57 9.00 39.63
C PHE A 669 3.63 7.52 40.00
N GLY A 670 4.67 7.13 40.73
CA GLY A 670 4.79 5.78 41.28
C GLY A 670 4.04 5.66 42.60
N SER A 671 4.50 4.72 43.44
CA SER A 671 4.17 4.70 44.86
C SER A 671 4.32 6.08 45.52
N LEU A 672 3.32 6.46 46.30
CA LEU A 672 3.26 7.69 47.07
C LEU A 672 3.43 7.40 48.56
N ARG A 673 3.94 8.38 49.31
CA ARG A 673 3.86 8.40 50.78
C ARG A 673 2.58 9.09 51.28
N PRO A 674 2.02 8.73 52.45
CA PRO A 674 0.79 9.34 52.99
C PRO A 674 0.78 10.86 53.19
N ASP A 675 1.95 11.51 53.19
CA ASP A 675 2.18 12.96 53.33
C ASP A 675 2.54 13.66 51.99
N SER A 676 2.57 12.91 50.88
CA SER A 676 3.05 13.44 49.60
C SER A 676 2.19 14.61 49.09
N GLN A 677 2.86 15.58 48.49
CA GLN A 677 2.24 16.57 47.61
C GLN A 677 2.54 16.18 46.16
N LEU A 678 1.52 16.15 45.30
CA LEU A 678 1.70 15.85 43.88
C LEU A 678 0.86 16.79 43.01
N ASN A 679 1.31 17.04 41.79
CA ASN A 679 0.58 17.86 40.81
C ASN A 679 0.29 17.01 39.58
N LEU A 680 -0.97 16.67 39.35
CA LEU A 680 -1.41 16.01 38.12
C LEU A 680 -1.64 17.07 37.05
N ARG A 681 -0.75 17.09 36.05
CA ARG A 681 -0.98 17.78 34.79
C ARG A 681 -1.80 16.89 33.86
N PHE A 682 -2.97 17.40 33.50
CA PHE A 682 -3.82 16.89 32.44
C PHE A 682 -3.72 17.81 31.23
N THR A 683 -3.85 17.22 30.05
CA THR A 683 -4.06 17.94 28.79
C THR A 683 -5.45 17.58 28.27
N ILE A 684 -6.26 18.62 28.09
CA ILE A 684 -7.62 18.55 27.56
C ILE A 684 -7.56 19.06 26.12
N MET A 685 -8.04 18.26 25.17
CA MET A 685 -8.16 18.65 23.78
C MET A 685 -9.62 18.63 23.37
N ASN A 686 -10.09 19.70 22.71
CA ASN A 686 -11.40 19.71 22.08
C ASN A 686 -11.30 19.03 20.71
N GLU A 687 -11.87 17.84 20.61
CA GLU A 687 -11.90 17.02 19.39
C GLU A 687 -13.20 17.19 18.60
N GLY A 688 -14.14 18.00 19.11
CA GLY A 688 -15.39 18.37 18.44
C GLY A 688 -15.22 19.58 17.51
N ASN A 689 -16.32 19.98 16.87
CA ASN A 689 -16.38 21.12 15.94
C ASN A 689 -17.10 22.35 16.51
N ILE A 690 -17.43 22.34 17.81
CA ILE A 690 -17.99 23.49 18.54
C ILE A 690 -17.13 23.86 19.75
N GLU A 691 -17.29 25.10 20.22
CA GLU A 691 -16.72 25.55 21.49
C GLU A 691 -17.27 24.72 22.67
N LEU A 692 -16.37 24.24 23.53
CA LEU A 692 -16.71 23.53 24.77
C LEU A 692 -16.32 24.36 25.99
N THR A 693 -17.23 24.57 26.94
CA THR A 693 -16.91 25.20 28.24
C THR A 693 -17.03 24.16 29.35
N LEU A 694 -15.88 23.62 29.78
CA LEU A 694 -15.76 22.48 30.68
C LEU A 694 -15.39 22.94 32.10
N SER A 695 -16.11 22.43 33.10
CA SER A 695 -15.84 22.63 34.52
C SER A 695 -15.30 21.36 35.17
N PRO A 696 -14.18 21.41 35.90
CA PRO A 696 -13.57 20.27 36.59
C PRO A 696 -14.24 19.93 37.93
N THR A 697 -14.31 18.64 38.27
CA THR A 697 -14.58 18.11 39.61
C THR A 697 -13.72 16.86 39.83
N VAL A 698 -13.26 16.64 41.07
CA VAL A 698 -12.38 15.51 41.42
C VAL A 698 -12.97 14.73 42.58
N GLU A 699 -13.06 13.42 42.44
CA GLU A 699 -13.35 12.48 43.52
C GLU A 699 -12.03 11.84 44.01
N LEU A 700 -11.82 11.83 45.33
CA LEU A 700 -10.56 11.46 45.98
C LEU A 700 -10.75 10.40 47.07
N PRO A 701 -9.75 9.52 47.29
CA PRO A 701 -9.75 8.61 48.42
C PRO A 701 -9.43 9.34 49.74
N GLY A 702 -9.76 8.71 50.87
CA GLY A 702 -9.70 9.33 52.19
C GLY A 702 -8.30 9.86 52.57
N GLY A 703 -8.25 11.10 53.09
CA GLY A 703 -7.03 11.76 53.54
C GLY A 703 -6.28 12.58 52.48
N TRP A 704 -6.76 12.58 51.24
CA TRP A 704 -6.31 13.48 50.17
C TRP A 704 -7.22 14.71 50.03
N ALA A 705 -6.65 15.85 49.70
CA ALA A 705 -7.39 17.07 49.36
C ALA A 705 -6.79 17.78 48.15
N VAL A 706 -7.63 18.45 47.34
CA VAL A 706 -7.17 19.33 46.26
C VAL A 706 -6.58 20.60 46.86
N SER A 707 -5.32 20.92 46.54
CA SER A 707 -4.56 22.02 47.12
C SER A 707 -4.60 23.32 46.31
N ASN A 708 -5.20 23.31 45.12
CA ASN A 708 -5.38 24.48 44.25
C ASN A 708 -6.83 24.67 43.79
N GLN A 709 -7.18 25.88 43.32
CA GLN A 709 -8.47 26.13 42.69
C GLN A 709 -8.47 25.57 41.25
N LEU A 710 -9.55 24.88 40.89
CA LEU A 710 -9.72 24.28 39.56
C LEU A 710 -10.59 25.21 38.68
N PRO A 711 -10.06 25.78 37.58
CA PRO A 711 -10.79 26.73 36.76
C PRO A 711 -11.71 26.04 35.75
N THR A 712 -12.90 26.62 35.49
CA THR A 712 -13.67 26.37 34.28
C THR A 712 -12.88 26.88 33.07
N MET A 713 -12.82 26.09 32.00
CA MET A 713 -12.07 26.41 30.79
C MET A 713 -12.95 26.28 29.53
N THR A 714 -12.89 27.30 28.68
CA THR A 714 -13.49 27.30 27.34
C THR A 714 -12.43 26.91 26.32
N LEU A 715 -12.71 25.94 25.46
CA LEU A 715 -11.84 25.45 24.39
C LEU A 715 -12.54 25.61 23.04
N GLN A 716 -11.88 26.30 22.10
CA GLN A 716 -12.28 26.28 20.69
C GLN A 716 -12.05 24.88 20.07
N PRO A 717 -12.69 24.54 18.93
CA PRO A 717 -12.40 23.32 18.19
C PRO A 717 -10.90 23.16 17.93
N THR A 718 -10.36 21.95 18.10
CA THR A 718 -8.92 21.60 18.06
C THR A 718 -8.02 22.29 19.09
N GLU A 719 -8.55 23.21 19.92
CA GLU A 719 -7.76 23.86 20.97
C GLU A 719 -7.40 22.85 22.08
N THR A 720 -6.17 22.97 22.58
CA THR A 720 -5.63 22.14 23.66
C THR A 720 -5.26 23.01 24.86
N LYS A 721 -5.73 22.66 26.06
CA LYS A 721 -5.42 23.37 27.32
C LYS A 721 -4.95 22.40 28.39
N SER A 722 -3.93 22.79 29.15
CA SER A 722 -3.50 22.02 30.32
C SER A 722 -4.26 22.45 31.58
N LEU A 723 -4.71 21.47 32.37
CA LEU A 723 -5.22 21.63 33.72
C LEU A 723 -4.19 21.03 34.69
N VAL A 724 -3.90 21.72 35.79
CA VAL A 724 -3.06 21.17 36.87
C VAL A 724 -3.92 21.00 38.11
N ILE A 725 -3.88 19.80 38.69
CA ILE A 725 -4.59 19.43 39.91
C ILE A 725 -3.52 19.10 40.96
N GLY A 726 -3.35 20.01 41.92
CA GLY A 726 -2.52 19.78 43.08
C GLY A 726 -3.28 18.94 44.09
N LEU A 727 -2.67 17.86 44.57
CA LEU A 727 -3.20 17.01 45.64
C LEU A 727 -2.21 17.02 46.81
N GLN A 728 -2.75 17.09 48.03
CA GLN A 728 -2.00 17.04 49.27
C GLN A 728 -2.51 15.89 50.13
N GLY A 729 -1.63 14.95 50.49
CA GLY A 729 -1.87 13.95 51.50
C GLY A 729 -1.73 14.55 52.91
N ASN A 730 -2.60 14.15 53.84
CA ASN A 730 -2.62 14.68 55.20
C ASN A 730 -1.70 13.94 56.21
N GLY A 731 -0.82 13.06 55.74
CA GLY A 731 0.06 12.22 56.57
C GLY A 731 -0.52 10.86 56.94
N VAL A 732 -1.81 10.62 56.69
CA VAL A 732 -2.48 9.32 56.84
C VAL A 732 -3.34 8.97 55.61
N ALA A 733 -2.99 9.56 54.46
CA ALA A 733 -3.77 9.44 53.23
C ALA A 733 -3.74 8.00 52.68
N ALA A 734 -4.92 7.47 52.33
CA ALA A 734 -5.09 6.09 51.92
C ALA A 734 -4.83 5.88 50.42
N ALA A 735 -4.47 4.65 50.05
CA ALA A 735 -4.51 4.20 48.67
C ALA A 735 -5.97 4.04 48.19
N GLY A 736 -6.25 4.32 46.92
CA GLY A 736 -7.60 4.21 46.38
C GLY A 736 -7.79 4.86 45.01
N PRO A 737 -8.98 4.70 44.40
CA PRO A 737 -9.30 5.30 43.11
C PRO A 737 -9.40 6.82 43.21
N ILE A 738 -8.99 7.49 42.13
CA ILE A 738 -9.17 8.93 41.89
C ILE A 738 -9.90 9.09 40.55
N GLN A 739 -10.87 10.01 40.49
CA GLN A 739 -11.61 10.29 39.26
C GLN A 739 -11.67 11.80 39.02
N LEU A 740 -11.25 12.23 37.83
CA LEU A 740 -11.43 13.59 37.33
C LEU A 740 -12.60 13.58 36.34
N ILE A 741 -13.60 14.41 36.60
CA ILE A 741 -14.78 14.60 35.75
C ILE A 741 -14.76 16.04 35.25
N MET A 742 -14.76 16.22 33.92
CA MET A 742 -14.93 17.51 33.27
C MET A 742 -16.32 17.52 32.62
N PHE A 743 -17.15 18.54 32.86
CA PHE A 743 -18.51 18.61 32.32
C PHE A 743 -18.90 20.01 31.84
N ASP A 744 -19.80 20.10 30.86
CA ASP A 744 -20.41 21.35 30.38
C ASP A 744 -21.84 21.54 30.94
N SER A 745 -22.45 22.70 30.63
CA SER A 745 -23.82 23.03 31.03
C SER A 745 -24.91 22.30 30.23
N SER A 746 -24.56 21.61 29.14
CA SER A 746 -25.48 20.79 28.35
C SER A 746 -25.56 19.33 28.83
N GLY A 747 -24.65 18.93 29.73
CA GLY A 747 -24.54 17.57 30.27
C GLY A 747 -23.53 16.69 29.52
N PHE A 748 -22.78 17.25 28.57
CA PHE A 748 -21.61 16.57 28.00
C PHE A 748 -20.52 16.47 29.07
N ARG A 749 -19.92 15.28 29.22
CA ARG A 749 -18.90 15.01 30.23
C ARG A 749 -17.84 14.06 29.71
N ILE A 750 -16.60 14.27 30.16
CA ILE A 750 -15.45 13.41 29.92
C ILE A 750 -14.80 13.09 31.25
N GLU A 751 -14.29 11.87 31.40
CA GLU A 751 -13.86 11.32 32.68
C GLU A 751 -12.49 10.66 32.53
N TRP A 752 -11.62 10.86 33.52
CA TRP A 752 -10.40 10.09 33.69
C TRP A 752 -10.43 9.41 35.05
N ALA A 753 -10.15 8.11 35.07
CA ALA A 753 -10.01 7.33 36.30
C ALA A 753 -8.56 6.86 36.44
N GLY A 754 -8.03 6.97 37.66
CA GLY A 754 -6.72 6.47 38.05
C GLY A 754 -6.75 5.88 39.45
N TYR A 755 -5.59 5.48 39.95
CA TYR A 755 -5.43 4.91 41.28
C TYR A 755 -4.23 5.55 41.97
N LEU A 756 -4.43 6.06 43.18
CA LEU A 756 -3.33 6.51 44.04
C LEU A 756 -2.81 5.28 44.77
N ASP A 757 -1.68 4.74 44.32
CA ASP A 757 -0.94 3.71 45.04
C ASP A 757 -0.08 4.37 46.12
N VAL A 758 -0.38 4.08 47.38
CA VAL A 758 0.30 4.66 48.54
C VAL A 758 1.04 3.54 49.26
N GLN A 759 2.37 3.53 49.20
CA GLN A 759 3.15 2.52 49.92
C GLN A 759 3.01 2.74 51.42
N SER A 760 2.33 1.77 52.04
CA SER A 760 2.53 1.44 53.43
C SER A 760 3.96 0.96 53.64
N VAL A 761 4.78 1.77 54.29
CA VAL A 761 6.16 1.42 54.64
C VAL A 761 6.16 0.63 55.96
N PRO A 762 6.85 -0.52 56.07
CA PRO A 762 7.11 -1.13 57.36
C PRO A 762 8.00 -0.19 58.19
N GLN A 763 7.60 0.09 59.43
CA GLN A 763 8.42 0.87 60.37
C GLN A 763 8.91 -0.07 61.47
N PRO A 764 10.02 -0.79 61.24
CA PRO A 764 10.58 -1.68 62.23
C PRO A 764 11.37 -0.87 63.27
N SER A 765 11.24 -1.26 64.53
CA SER A 765 12.11 -0.76 65.60
C SER A 765 12.54 -1.91 66.51
N ILE A 766 13.74 -1.81 67.05
CA ILE A 766 14.33 -2.72 68.04
C ILE A 766 14.85 -1.91 69.21
N SER A 767 14.61 -2.39 70.43
CA SER A 767 15.16 -1.82 71.65
C SER A 767 15.33 -2.91 72.71
N PHE A 768 16.40 -2.84 73.50
CA PHE A 768 16.56 -3.62 74.71
C PHE A 768 15.35 -3.49 75.64
N ASP A 769 14.89 -4.60 76.19
CA ASP A 769 13.67 -4.72 76.99
C ASP A 769 13.99 -5.20 78.41
N GLU A 770 14.72 -6.32 78.56
CA GLU A 770 15.22 -6.78 79.87
C GLU A 770 16.49 -7.64 79.81
N ILE A 771 17.25 -7.65 80.90
CA ILE A 771 18.30 -8.64 81.20
C ILE A 771 17.80 -9.61 82.26
N ILE A 772 18.14 -10.88 82.11
CA ILE A 772 17.83 -11.98 83.04
C ILE A 772 19.13 -12.67 83.45
N LEU A 773 19.47 -12.68 84.74
CA LEU A 773 20.64 -13.40 85.25
C LEU A 773 20.32 -14.89 85.53
N ALA A 774 21.37 -15.70 85.72
CA ALA A 774 21.25 -17.15 85.93
C ALA A 774 20.47 -17.55 87.21
N ASP A 775 20.33 -16.65 88.19
CA ASP A 775 19.51 -16.85 89.38
C ASP A 775 18.00 -16.57 89.16
N GLY A 776 17.63 -16.11 87.95
CA GLY A 776 16.28 -15.73 87.57
C GLY A 776 15.88 -14.29 87.88
N SER A 777 16.78 -13.47 88.44
CA SER A 777 16.57 -12.04 88.62
C SER A 777 16.48 -11.32 87.27
N ARG A 778 15.65 -10.26 87.20
CA ARG A 778 15.36 -9.51 85.96
C ARG A 778 15.43 -8.00 86.16
N SER A 779 15.82 -7.28 85.13
CA SER A 779 15.83 -5.81 85.09
C SER A 779 15.63 -5.27 83.68
N SER A 780 14.80 -4.24 83.52
CA SER A 780 14.68 -3.47 82.27
C SER A 780 15.78 -2.42 82.06
N SER A 781 16.74 -2.35 82.97
CA SER A 781 17.99 -1.60 82.82
C SER A 781 19.16 -2.57 82.81
N ILE A 782 20.04 -2.46 81.82
CA ILE A 782 21.19 -3.36 81.62
C ILE A 782 22.11 -3.40 82.86
N PHE A 783 22.28 -2.27 83.56
CA PHE A 783 23.08 -2.19 84.80
C PHE A 783 22.25 -2.31 86.08
N GLY A 784 20.93 -2.53 85.99
CA GLY A 784 20.02 -2.52 87.14
C GLY A 784 20.21 -3.68 88.12
N LEU A 785 20.97 -4.72 87.73
CA LEU A 785 21.34 -5.86 88.58
C LEU A 785 22.83 -5.84 88.99
N GLY A 786 23.56 -4.77 88.66
CA GLY A 786 24.99 -4.62 88.95
C GLY A 786 25.90 -5.01 87.80
N ASP A 787 27.13 -5.42 88.12
CA ASP A 787 28.13 -5.84 87.14
C ASP A 787 27.92 -7.31 86.73
N HIS A 788 28.27 -7.64 85.49
CA HIS A 788 27.93 -8.89 84.81
C HIS A 788 29.00 -9.96 85.03
N ALA A 789 28.60 -11.12 85.56
CA ALA A 789 29.52 -12.23 85.84
C ALA A 789 30.17 -12.80 84.56
N VAL A 790 31.43 -13.21 84.69
CA VAL A 790 32.16 -13.99 83.70
C VAL A 790 31.92 -15.50 83.90
N GLY A 791 32.01 -16.28 82.82
CA GLY A 791 31.84 -17.73 82.84
C GLY A 791 30.39 -18.22 82.79
N MET A 792 30.21 -19.53 82.86
CA MET A 792 28.89 -20.19 82.88
C MET A 792 28.19 -20.00 84.24
N PRO A 793 26.85 -19.83 84.30
CA PRO A 793 25.89 -20.11 83.22
C PRO A 793 25.64 -18.98 82.22
N GLY A 794 26.29 -17.83 82.38
CA GLY A 794 26.00 -16.62 81.60
C GLY A 794 24.70 -15.92 82.03
N PHE A 795 24.17 -15.08 81.15
CA PHE A 795 22.94 -14.30 81.34
C PHE A 795 22.20 -14.18 80.00
N ARG A 796 20.94 -13.74 80.05
CA ARG A 796 20.10 -13.58 78.85
C ARG A 796 19.71 -12.14 78.65
N LEU A 797 19.76 -11.69 77.40
CA LEU A 797 19.30 -10.37 76.98
C LEU A 797 18.03 -10.53 76.15
N VAL A 798 17.03 -9.70 76.42
CA VAL A 798 15.76 -9.68 75.71
C VAL A 798 15.63 -8.34 74.98
N TRP A 799 15.34 -8.42 73.69
CA TRP A 799 14.99 -7.26 72.86
C TRP A 799 13.51 -7.30 72.50
N LEU A 800 12.86 -6.14 72.52
CA LEU A 800 11.53 -5.92 71.97
C LEU A 800 11.67 -5.41 70.53
N VAL A 801 10.94 -6.06 69.63
CA VAL A 801 10.93 -5.78 68.20
C VAL A 801 9.51 -5.42 67.80
N THR A 802 9.27 -4.21 67.28
CA THR A 802 7.91 -3.73 66.95
C THR A 802 7.78 -3.22 65.53
N ASN A 803 6.56 -3.27 65.00
CA ASN A 803 6.18 -2.78 63.68
C ASN A 803 5.10 -1.70 63.83
N SER A 804 5.45 -0.42 63.69
CA SER A 804 4.47 0.68 63.63
C SER A 804 3.98 1.00 62.21
N GLY A 805 4.44 0.24 61.21
CA GLY A 805 3.98 0.36 59.82
C GLY A 805 2.75 -0.50 59.52
N SER A 806 2.18 -0.31 58.34
CA SER A 806 0.92 -0.96 57.91
C SER A 806 1.10 -2.26 57.10
N GLN A 807 2.32 -2.76 56.89
CA GLN A 807 2.63 -4.06 56.26
C GLN A 807 3.35 -5.00 57.25
N PRO A 808 3.05 -6.32 57.25
CA PRO A 808 3.83 -7.32 58.00
C PRO A 808 5.22 -7.55 57.39
N TRP A 809 6.17 -8.03 58.19
CA TRP A 809 7.52 -8.39 57.72
C TRP A 809 8.18 -9.45 58.62
N THR A 810 9.16 -10.18 58.09
CA THR A 810 9.94 -11.19 58.83
C THR A 810 11.43 -10.84 58.80
N PRO A 811 12.11 -10.65 59.95
CA PRO A 811 13.53 -10.27 59.98
C PRO A 811 14.47 -11.47 59.93
N ILE A 812 15.70 -11.24 59.44
CA ILE A 812 16.85 -12.11 59.67
C ILE A 812 17.61 -11.58 60.89
N THR A 813 17.82 -12.42 61.91
CA THR A 813 18.53 -12.08 63.15
C THR A 813 20.03 -12.37 63.06
N GLN A 814 20.86 -11.45 63.56
CA GLN A 814 22.28 -11.66 63.77
C GLN A 814 22.73 -11.07 65.12
N LEU A 815 23.33 -11.89 65.96
CA LEU A 815 23.95 -11.46 67.22
C LEU A 815 25.45 -11.22 66.99
N LEU A 816 25.91 -9.99 67.22
CA LEU A 816 27.31 -9.61 67.13
C LEU A 816 27.91 -9.55 68.53
N LEU A 817 28.96 -10.34 68.75
CA LEU A 817 29.65 -10.50 70.04
C LEU A 817 31.05 -9.86 70.00
N PRO A 818 31.61 -9.39 71.14
CA PRO A 818 32.87 -8.66 71.21
C PRO A 818 34.09 -9.39 70.63
N SER A 819 34.15 -10.72 70.76
CA SER A 819 35.22 -11.55 70.19
C SER A 819 34.76 -12.99 70.02
N SER A 820 35.53 -13.79 69.28
CA SER A 820 35.26 -15.23 69.05
C SER A 820 35.38 -16.11 70.30
N ALA A 821 35.78 -15.57 71.45
CA ALA A 821 35.80 -16.27 72.73
C ALA A 821 34.45 -16.18 73.47
N TRP A 822 33.57 -15.28 73.06
CA TRP A 822 32.19 -15.20 73.56
C TRP A 822 31.31 -16.22 72.85
N THR A 823 30.31 -16.74 73.57
CA THR A 823 29.26 -17.58 72.97
C THR A 823 27.90 -16.96 73.22
N GLY A 824 27.04 -16.98 72.21
CA GLY A 824 25.66 -16.54 72.34
C GLY A 824 24.74 -17.13 71.28
N MET A 825 23.46 -17.24 71.60
CA MET A 825 22.43 -17.86 70.76
C MET A 825 21.08 -17.20 71.05
N CYS A 826 20.31 -16.89 70.01
CA CYS A 826 19.00 -16.26 70.07
C CYS A 826 17.92 -17.16 69.48
N ASP A 827 16.68 -17.03 69.96
CA ASP A 827 15.51 -17.63 69.31
C ASP A 827 15.17 -16.89 67.99
N PRO A 828 14.65 -17.60 66.95
CA PRO A 828 14.24 -17.00 65.69
C PRO A 828 12.92 -16.22 65.83
N ILE A 829 12.81 -15.11 65.10
CA ILE A 829 11.63 -14.23 65.15
C ILE A 829 10.62 -14.62 64.05
N PRO A 830 9.33 -14.81 64.37
CA PRO A 830 8.28 -14.99 63.36
C PRO A 830 7.90 -13.66 62.67
N GLU A 831 6.99 -13.72 61.70
CA GLU A 831 6.45 -12.52 61.04
C GLU A 831 5.80 -11.54 62.04
N VAL A 832 6.16 -10.25 61.93
CA VAL A 832 5.69 -9.16 62.81
C VAL A 832 4.59 -8.38 62.11
N ALA A 833 3.33 -8.64 62.49
CA ALA A 833 2.16 -7.98 61.92
C ALA A 833 2.12 -6.46 62.19
N PRO A 834 1.37 -5.66 61.40
CA PRO A 834 1.15 -4.23 61.63
C PRO A 834 0.69 -3.91 63.05
N SER A 835 1.22 -2.83 63.63
CA SER A 835 0.93 -2.37 65.00
C SER A 835 1.13 -3.43 66.10
N SER A 836 2.04 -4.39 65.89
CA SER A 836 2.36 -5.47 66.85
C SER A 836 3.84 -5.51 67.20
N GLY A 837 4.21 -6.37 68.15
CA GLY A 837 5.60 -6.60 68.53
C GLY A 837 5.87 -7.98 69.08
N GLN A 838 7.12 -8.41 68.97
CA GLN A 838 7.65 -9.70 69.40
C GLN A 838 8.85 -9.49 70.34
N ARG A 839 9.02 -10.39 71.31
CA ARG A 839 10.17 -10.42 72.22
C ARG A 839 11.16 -11.50 71.79
N VAL A 840 12.45 -11.19 71.88
CA VAL A 840 13.53 -12.05 71.37
C VAL A 840 14.54 -12.24 72.48
N GLU A 841 14.70 -13.47 72.95
CA GLU A 841 15.59 -13.83 74.05
C GLU A 841 16.89 -14.44 73.50
N CYS A 842 18.03 -13.93 73.96
CA CYS A 842 19.36 -14.39 73.58
C CYS A 842 20.16 -14.76 74.82
N LEU A 843 20.62 -16.02 74.91
CA LEU A 843 21.57 -16.46 75.93
C LEU A 843 22.98 -16.02 75.53
N ILE A 844 23.76 -15.48 76.48
CA ILE A 844 25.13 -14.99 76.30
C ILE A 844 26.00 -15.47 77.45
N VAL A 845 27.20 -15.96 77.12
CA VAL A 845 28.24 -16.32 78.09
C VAL A 845 29.48 -15.47 77.82
N MET A 846 29.82 -14.61 78.78
CA MET A 846 31.05 -13.81 78.79
C MET A 846 32.23 -14.72 79.17
N PRO A 847 33.38 -14.71 78.46
CA PRO A 847 34.50 -15.59 78.78
C PRO A 847 35.17 -15.21 80.12
N PRO A 848 35.66 -16.18 80.93
CA PRO A 848 36.33 -15.95 82.21
C PRO A 848 37.46 -14.91 82.17
N SER A 849 38.23 -14.87 81.08
CA SER A 849 39.36 -13.96 80.88
C SER A 849 38.97 -12.55 80.39
N THR A 850 37.72 -12.10 80.61
CA THR A 850 37.29 -10.74 80.21
C THR A 850 37.71 -9.75 81.29
N ASP A 851 38.47 -8.72 80.92
CA ASP A 851 39.04 -7.74 81.86
C ASP A 851 37.99 -7.14 82.81
N ALA A 852 38.23 -7.22 84.12
CA ALA A 852 37.36 -6.66 85.14
C ALA A 852 37.12 -5.16 84.95
N GLY A 853 35.84 -4.75 84.99
CA GLY A 853 35.43 -3.35 84.79
C GLY A 853 35.46 -2.86 83.35
N SER A 854 35.80 -3.70 82.36
CA SER A 854 35.58 -3.38 80.95
C SER A 854 34.08 -3.34 80.61
N GLU A 855 33.73 -2.67 79.50
CA GLU A 855 32.34 -2.56 79.01
C GLU A 855 32.19 -3.11 77.58
N PRO A 856 32.41 -4.41 77.36
CA PRO A 856 32.18 -5.07 76.07
C PRO A 856 30.76 -4.85 75.54
N ALA A 857 30.66 -4.51 74.25
CA ALA A 857 29.40 -4.25 73.57
C ALA A 857 28.85 -5.51 72.86
N VAL A 858 27.58 -5.83 73.10
CA VAL A 858 26.82 -6.83 72.33
C VAL A 858 25.78 -6.08 71.50
N THR A 859 25.70 -6.42 70.21
CA THR A 859 24.71 -5.83 69.29
C THR A 859 23.78 -6.89 68.76
N MET A 860 22.48 -6.68 68.91
CA MET A 860 21.45 -7.45 68.21
C MET A 860 21.08 -6.69 66.94
N GLN A 861 21.32 -7.31 65.78
CA GLN A 861 21.04 -6.74 64.47
C GLN A 861 19.93 -7.52 63.77
N LEU A 862 18.98 -6.78 63.20
CA LEU A 862 17.92 -7.30 62.33
C LEU A 862 18.12 -6.75 60.92
N THR A 863 18.03 -7.62 59.92
CA THR A 863 17.92 -7.22 58.51
C THR A 863 16.53 -7.58 58.00
N ILE A 864 15.83 -6.60 57.43
CA ILE A 864 14.47 -6.70 56.90
C ILE A 864 14.52 -6.12 55.49
N ASP A 865 14.53 -6.98 54.49
CA ASP A 865 14.93 -6.64 53.11
C ASP A 865 16.26 -5.85 53.11
N ASP A 866 16.27 -4.61 52.60
CA ASP A 866 17.44 -3.73 52.60
C ASP A 866 17.59 -2.86 53.88
N ILE A 867 16.63 -2.91 54.81
CA ILE A 867 16.64 -2.12 56.05
C ILE A 867 17.36 -2.89 57.15
N GLN A 868 18.48 -2.35 57.63
CA GLN A 868 19.16 -2.84 58.82
C GLN A 868 18.88 -1.94 60.02
N ILE A 869 18.37 -2.54 61.09
CA ILE A 869 18.24 -1.91 62.41
C ILE A 869 19.01 -2.74 63.44
N SER A 870 19.58 -2.07 64.42
CA SER A 870 20.37 -2.72 65.46
C SER A 870 20.25 -1.97 66.76
N ASP A 871 20.27 -2.71 67.87
CA ASP A 871 20.42 -2.14 69.20
C ASP A 871 21.65 -2.76 69.89
N THR A 872 22.41 -1.90 70.56
CA THR A 872 23.72 -2.24 71.14
C THR A 872 23.71 -1.92 72.63
N VAL A 873 23.99 -2.93 73.46
CA VAL A 873 24.14 -2.76 74.91
C VAL A 873 25.55 -3.10 75.35
N THR A 874 26.09 -2.31 76.28
CA THR A 874 27.40 -2.55 76.89
C THR A 874 27.23 -3.27 78.22
N LEU A 875 28.05 -4.30 78.44
CA LEU A 875 27.97 -5.21 79.57
C LEU A 875 29.17 -4.96 80.47
N LYS A 876 28.98 -4.23 81.57
CA LYS A 876 30.07 -3.94 82.52
C LYS A 876 30.49 -5.22 83.23
N THR A 877 31.73 -5.66 82.99
CA THR A 877 32.27 -6.93 83.48
C THR A 877 32.56 -6.90 84.98
N ALA A 878 32.00 -7.86 85.72
CA ALA A 878 32.21 -8.00 87.15
C ALA A 878 33.67 -8.34 87.49
N THR A 879 34.12 -7.84 88.63
CA THR A 879 35.43 -8.17 89.19
C THR A 879 35.36 -9.52 89.92
N THR A 880 36.04 -10.53 89.40
CA THR A 880 36.25 -11.82 90.04
C THR A 880 37.72 -11.92 90.45
N LYS A 881 37.97 -11.91 91.76
CA LYS A 881 39.30 -12.13 92.34
C LYS A 881 39.37 -13.54 92.90
N ASN A 882 40.12 -14.41 92.23
CA ASN A 882 40.34 -15.79 92.67
C ASN A 882 41.81 -16.14 92.48
N VAL A 883 42.38 -16.91 93.40
CA VAL A 883 43.68 -17.56 93.18
C VAL A 883 43.56 -19.07 93.32
N MET A 884 44.29 -19.75 92.46
CA MET A 884 44.50 -21.19 92.54
C MET A 884 45.95 -21.44 92.94
N TRP A 885 46.16 -22.41 93.83
CA TRP A 885 47.49 -22.83 94.27
C TRP A 885 47.82 -24.16 93.61
N GLU A 886 48.88 -24.18 92.81
CA GLU A 886 49.27 -25.33 92.00
C GLU A 886 50.76 -25.66 92.20
N ASN A 887 51.21 -26.79 91.65
CA ASN A 887 52.62 -27.17 91.59
C ASN A 887 53.38 -27.10 92.94
N TYR A 888 52.73 -27.49 94.04
CA TYR A 888 53.39 -27.67 95.34
C TYR A 888 54.52 -28.71 95.25
N VAL A 889 55.69 -28.36 95.77
CA VAL A 889 56.88 -29.23 95.85
C VAL A 889 57.29 -29.37 97.31
N GLU A 890 57.14 -30.59 97.84
CA GLU A 890 57.44 -30.96 99.22
C GLU A 890 58.96 -31.03 99.49
N PRO A 891 59.45 -30.59 100.68
CA PRO A 891 60.86 -30.71 101.03
C PRO A 891 61.21 -32.14 101.49
N GLU A 892 62.37 -32.67 101.07
CA GLU A 892 62.72 -34.09 101.26
C GLU A 892 62.77 -34.56 102.73
N THR A 893 63.27 -33.72 103.65
CA THR A 893 63.21 -33.94 105.11
C THR A 893 63.23 -32.58 105.83
N ILE A 894 62.53 -32.47 106.96
CA ILE A 894 62.58 -31.29 107.84
C ILE A 894 62.94 -31.74 109.25
N VAL A 895 64.01 -31.15 109.79
CA VAL A 895 64.59 -31.49 111.09
C VAL A 895 64.54 -30.26 111.99
N GLU A 896 64.28 -30.42 113.28
CA GLU A 896 64.31 -29.29 114.21
C GLU A 896 65.68 -28.58 114.23
N GLY A 897 65.67 -27.27 114.46
CA GLY A 897 66.84 -26.39 114.40
C GLY A 897 67.40 -26.11 112.99
N VAL A 898 66.96 -26.82 111.95
CA VAL A 898 67.48 -26.68 110.58
C VAL A 898 66.54 -25.86 109.70
N LYS A 899 67.10 -24.94 108.91
CA LYS A 899 66.37 -24.14 107.92
C LYS A 899 66.15 -24.96 106.65
N THR A 900 64.89 -25.22 106.30
CA THR A 900 64.49 -25.99 105.11
C THR A 900 63.52 -25.16 104.25
N ALA A 901 63.44 -25.40 102.95
CA ALA A 901 62.55 -24.63 102.06
C ALA A 901 61.69 -25.51 101.14
N PHE A 902 60.47 -25.05 100.86
CA PHE A 902 59.52 -25.66 99.92
C PHE A 902 59.00 -24.61 98.93
N SER A 903 58.35 -25.04 97.83
CA SER A 903 57.79 -24.11 96.85
C SER A 903 56.37 -24.45 96.39
N ILE A 904 55.63 -23.43 95.95
CA ILE A 904 54.26 -23.55 95.42
C ILE A 904 53.99 -22.42 94.41
N ASP A 905 53.22 -22.68 93.35
CA ASP A 905 52.77 -21.64 92.42
C ASP A 905 51.44 -21.03 92.90
N VAL A 906 51.34 -19.70 92.80
CA VAL A 906 50.06 -18.97 92.89
C VAL A 906 49.67 -18.50 91.49
N VAL A 907 48.47 -18.87 91.06
CA VAL A 907 47.88 -18.54 89.75
C VAL A 907 46.68 -17.63 89.97
N ASN A 908 46.59 -16.53 89.22
CA ASN A 908 45.40 -15.69 89.21
C ASN A 908 44.33 -16.32 88.29
N ASP A 909 43.39 -17.04 88.89
CA ASP A 909 42.21 -17.61 88.25
C ASP A 909 41.03 -16.61 88.20
N GLY A 910 41.26 -15.37 88.64
CA GLY A 910 40.37 -14.23 88.48
C GLY A 910 40.59 -13.47 87.17
N ASN A 911 39.74 -12.46 86.95
CA ASN A 911 39.80 -11.57 85.78
C ASN A 911 40.29 -10.14 86.13
N ALA A 912 40.81 -9.96 87.34
CA ALA A 912 41.29 -8.68 87.87
C ALA A 912 42.76 -8.79 88.28
N LEU A 913 43.52 -7.70 88.12
CA LEU A 913 44.90 -7.63 88.60
C LEU A 913 44.93 -7.83 90.12
N LEU A 914 45.68 -8.83 90.57
CA LEU A 914 45.91 -9.09 91.99
C LEU A 914 47.26 -8.53 92.40
N SER A 915 47.31 -7.70 93.43
CA SER A 915 48.55 -7.15 93.99
C SER A 915 48.50 -7.24 95.52
N HIS A 916 49.17 -8.25 96.08
CA HIS A 916 49.10 -8.56 97.51
C HIS A 916 50.48 -8.92 98.07
N ARG A 917 50.72 -8.56 99.33
CA ARG A 917 51.87 -9.07 100.07
C ARG A 917 51.64 -10.51 100.48
N ILE A 918 52.70 -11.31 100.50
CA ILE A 918 52.62 -12.68 101.00
C ILE A 918 52.90 -12.68 102.50
N GLY A 919 52.05 -13.39 103.23
CA GLY A 919 52.22 -13.73 104.62
C GLY A 919 52.49 -15.22 104.74
N VAL A 920 53.34 -15.57 105.70
CA VAL A 920 53.48 -16.96 106.11
C VAL A 920 53.42 -17.02 107.62
N THR A 921 52.60 -17.92 108.14
CA THR A 921 52.50 -18.20 109.57
C THR A 921 52.75 -19.68 109.82
N GLY A 922 53.38 -19.99 110.95
CA GLY A 922 53.59 -21.35 111.43
C GLY A 922 53.15 -21.49 112.89
N PRO A 923 53.31 -22.68 113.48
CA PRO A 923 52.99 -22.94 114.89
C PRO A 923 53.83 -22.07 115.84
N GLU A 924 53.33 -21.89 117.07
CA GLU A 924 54.12 -21.25 118.14
C GLU A 924 55.41 -22.06 118.39
N GLY A 925 56.55 -21.37 118.40
CA GLY A 925 57.87 -22.00 118.46
C GLY A 925 58.52 -22.30 117.10
N TRP A 926 57.86 -22.05 115.96
CA TRP A 926 58.48 -22.17 114.63
C TRP A 926 58.82 -20.79 114.04
N VAL A 927 59.95 -20.70 113.35
CA VAL A 927 60.39 -19.51 112.59
C VAL A 927 60.15 -19.77 111.11
N VAL A 928 59.22 -19.03 110.50
CA VAL A 928 58.88 -19.16 109.07
C VAL A 928 59.07 -17.81 108.38
N ASN A 929 59.75 -17.81 107.23
CA ASN A 929 60.05 -16.62 106.44
C ASN A 929 59.85 -16.89 104.94
N MET A 930 59.68 -15.83 104.16
CA MET A 930 59.74 -15.92 102.70
C MET A 930 61.18 -16.09 102.22
N GLY A 931 61.41 -17.08 101.34
CA GLY A 931 62.69 -17.30 100.66
C GLY A 931 62.86 -16.42 99.42
N ASN A 932 61.76 -16.02 98.75
CA ASN A 932 61.77 -15.06 97.66
C ASN A 932 60.52 -14.15 97.65
N GLY A 933 60.74 -12.83 97.57
CA GLY A 933 59.74 -11.83 97.16
C GLY A 933 58.43 -11.76 97.97
N ASP A 934 58.39 -10.86 98.96
CA ASP A 934 57.25 -10.62 99.86
C ASP A 934 55.96 -10.05 99.21
N MET A 935 55.90 -9.95 97.88
CA MET A 935 54.77 -9.35 97.14
C MET A 935 54.61 -9.99 95.76
N VAL A 936 53.37 -10.36 95.43
CA VAL A 936 52.93 -10.84 94.11
C VAL A 936 52.02 -9.82 93.46
N GLU A 937 52.29 -9.58 92.18
CA GLU A 937 51.43 -8.86 91.25
C GLU A 937 51.19 -9.83 90.09
N LEU A 938 49.92 -10.12 89.79
CA LEU A 938 49.49 -11.14 88.83
C LEU A 938 48.33 -10.63 87.98
N SER A 939 48.53 -10.58 86.67
CA SER A 939 47.48 -10.38 85.66
C SER A 939 46.54 -11.59 85.62
N ALA A 940 45.35 -11.45 85.01
CA ALA A 940 44.43 -12.58 84.84
C ALA A 940 45.10 -13.73 84.06
N GLY A 941 45.07 -14.95 84.61
CA GLY A 941 45.74 -16.13 84.07
C GLY A 941 47.27 -16.19 84.27
N GLU A 942 47.87 -15.23 85.00
CA GLU A 942 49.31 -15.22 85.28
C GLU A 942 49.65 -16.08 86.52
N ALA A 943 50.80 -16.75 86.48
CA ALA A 943 51.27 -17.68 87.52
C ALA A 943 52.66 -17.29 88.04
N ARG A 944 52.92 -17.47 89.35
CA ARG A 944 54.22 -17.18 89.96
C ARG A 944 54.59 -18.12 91.12
N THR A 945 55.81 -18.64 91.08
CA THR A 945 56.38 -19.54 92.09
C THR A 945 56.86 -18.81 93.33
N LEU A 946 56.41 -19.27 94.49
CA LEU A 946 56.84 -18.83 95.81
C LEU A 946 57.71 -19.89 96.48
N THR A 947 58.71 -19.46 97.24
CA THR A 947 59.60 -20.29 98.05
C THR A 947 59.49 -19.85 99.51
N ILE A 948 59.21 -20.80 100.40
CA ILE A 948 58.97 -20.55 101.83
C ILE A 948 60.03 -21.30 102.63
N GLU A 949 60.66 -20.62 103.57
CA GLU A 949 61.71 -21.17 104.44
C GLU A 949 61.20 -21.37 105.88
N VAL A 950 61.35 -22.57 106.41
CA VAL A 950 60.84 -23.02 107.71
C VAL A 950 62.00 -23.51 108.59
N MET A 951 61.99 -23.15 109.87
CA MET A 951 62.85 -23.69 110.92
C MET A 951 62.02 -23.89 112.20
N ALA A 952 61.83 -25.14 112.61
CA ALA A 952 61.10 -25.49 113.83
C ALA A 952 62.06 -25.67 115.02
N ASN A 953 61.67 -25.28 116.24
CA ASN A 953 62.54 -25.43 117.43
C ASN A 953 62.24 -26.67 118.29
N GLU A 954 61.14 -27.37 118.00
CA GLU A 954 60.69 -28.61 118.63
C GLU A 954 60.06 -29.54 117.55
N PRO A 955 60.00 -30.86 117.75
CA PRO A 955 59.55 -31.81 116.72
C PRO A 955 58.07 -32.13 116.81
N GLY A 956 57.44 -32.42 115.67
CA GLY A 956 56.01 -32.72 115.55
C GLY A 956 55.39 -32.22 114.26
N LEU A 957 54.07 -32.42 114.14
CA LEU A 957 53.26 -31.89 113.04
C LEU A 957 52.99 -30.40 113.26
N GLY A 958 53.30 -29.58 112.26
CA GLY A 958 53.06 -28.15 112.26
C GLY A 958 52.47 -27.68 110.93
N THR A 959 51.34 -26.99 110.98
CA THR A 959 50.75 -26.38 109.79
C THR A 959 51.41 -25.04 109.49
N VAL A 960 51.99 -24.92 108.30
CA VAL A 960 52.44 -23.65 107.75
C VAL A 960 51.36 -23.14 106.79
N VAL A 961 50.88 -21.92 107.02
CA VAL A 961 49.86 -21.29 106.16
C VAL A 961 50.55 -20.20 105.35
N VAL A 962 50.56 -20.38 104.04
CA VAL A 962 50.94 -19.34 103.07
C VAL A 962 49.65 -18.59 102.70
N SER A 963 49.66 -17.26 102.78
CA SER A 963 48.48 -16.46 102.46
C SER A 963 48.83 -15.16 101.75
N LEU A 964 47.87 -14.65 100.97
CA LEU A 964 47.87 -13.27 100.53
C LEU A 964 47.34 -12.42 101.68
N LEU A 965 48.18 -11.53 102.21
CA LEU A 965 47.82 -10.65 103.32
C LEU A 965 46.85 -9.57 102.84
N SER A 966 45.85 -9.29 103.69
CA SER A 966 44.79 -8.31 103.40
C SER A 966 44.07 -8.60 102.08
N ALA A 967 43.82 -9.89 101.81
CA ALA A 967 43.17 -10.41 100.62
C ALA A 967 41.82 -11.08 100.96
N ASP A 968 41.06 -10.46 101.87
CA ASP A 968 39.75 -10.94 102.32
C ASP A 968 38.70 -10.97 101.20
N ASP A 969 38.96 -10.25 100.10
CA ASP A 969 38.15 -10.18 98.88
C ASP A 969 38.67 -11.06 97.73
N VAL A 970 39.73 -11.86 97.97
CA VAL A 970 40.29 -12.81 97.01
C VAL A 970 39.92 -14.23 97.46
N SER A 971 39.12 -14.93 96.65
CA SER A 971 38.82 -16.34 96.89
C SER A 971 40.08 -17.20 96.75
N GLY A 972 40.21 -18.23 97.58
CA GLY A 972 41.39 -19.10 97.61
C GLY A 972 42.66 -18.46 98.19
N SER A 973 42.61 -17.26 98.79
CA SER A 973 43.78 -16.47 99.20
C SER A 973 44.75 -17.08 100.22
N SER A 974 44.50 -18.30 100.72
CA SER A 974 45.47 -19.02 101.57
C SER A 974 45.56 -20.50 101.21
N TYR A 975 46.75 -21.05 101.41
CA TYR A 975 47.08 -22.45 101.25
C TYR A 975 47.80 -22.95 102.52
N SER A 976 47.24 -23.99 103.13
CA SER A 976 47.80 -24.62 104.32
C SER A 976 48.54 -25.89 103.93
N VAL A 977 49.82 -25.96 104.28
CA VAL A 977 50.62 -27.18 104.18
C VAL A 977 50.91 -27.72 105.58
N GLU A 978 50.64 -29.00 105.81
CA GLU A 978 51.04 -29.69 107.03
C GLU A 978 52.46 -30.24 106.85
N LEU A 979 53.38 -29.81 107.71
CA LEU A 979 54.78 -30.22 107.68
C LEU A 979 55.09 -31.06 108.91
N ASN A 980 55.71 -32.21 108.71
CA ASN A 980 56.14 -33.10 109.80
C ASN A 980 57.63 -32.86 110.10
N VAL A 981 57.92 -32.24 111.24
CA VAL A 981 59.30 -32.03 111.69
C VAL A 981 59.74 -33.20 112.54
N THR A 982 60.79 -33.88 112.09
CA THR A 982 61.45 -34.91 112.88
C THR A 982 62.44 -34.30 113.87
N ASP A 983 62.57 -34.93 115.04
CA ASP A 983 63.58 -34.64 116.06
C ASP A 983 65.00 -34.67 115.45
N ASP A 984 65.93 -33.81 115.90
CA ASP A 984 67.32 -33.83 115.42
C ASP A 984 68.10 -34.90 116.19
N PRO A 985 68.46 -36.03 115.56
CA PRO A 985 69.20 -37.09 116.24
C PRO A 985 70.62 -36.67 116.66
N ASN A 986 71.10 -35.48 116.28
CA ASN A 986 72.37 -34.93 116.73
C ASN A 986 72.25 -33.99 117.95
N ARG A 987 71.04 -33.67 118.42
CA ARG A 987 70.83 -32.80 119.59
C ARG A 987 71.07 -33.56 120.90
N GLU A 988 72.34 -33.90 121.18
CA GLU A 988 72.73 -34.42 122.50
C GLU A 988 72.49 -33.36 123.60
N VAL A 989 71.33 -33.43 124.25
CA VAL A 989 71.27 -33.18 125.69
C VAL A 989 71.92 -34.38 126.38
N SER A 990 73.25 -34.31 126.51
CA SER A 990 74.09 -35.10 127.40
C SER A 990 73.60 -36.51 127.84
N SER A 991 74.20 -37.54 127.23
CA SER A 991 74.74 -38.78 127.86
C SER A 991 74.15 -40.18 127.57
N SER A 992 74.99 -40.99 126.90
CA SER A 992 75.29 -42.44 127.10
C SER A 992 74.46 -43.57 126.43
N GLY A 993 75.13 -44.53 125.73
CA GLY A 993 74.62 -45.92 125.60
C GLY A 993 74.86 -46.81 124.34
N SER A 994 76.10 -47.26 124.05
CA SER A 994 76.47 -48.63 123.55
C SER A 994 75.78 -49.38 122.36
N THR A 995 76.57 -49.70 121.30
CA THR A 995 76.77 -51.06 120.65
C THR A 995 75.63 -51.76 119.81
N ILE A 996 75.79 -52.72 118.85
CA ILE A 996 76.90 -53.37 118.07
C ILE A 996 76.40 -54.27 116.87
N GLN A 997 77.18 -54.41 115.76
CA GLN A 997 77.18 -55.53 114.73
C GLN A 997 75.93 -55.83 113.84
N ILE A 998 75.92 -56.65 112.76
CA ILE A 998 76.78 -56.93 111.57
C ILE A 998 76.01 -57.91 110.62
N ILE A 999 76.21 -57.87 109.28
CA ILE A 999 75.85 -58.90 108.25
C ILE A 999 74.36 -59.30 108.02
N GLY A 1000 73.86 -59.02 106.81
CA GLY A 1000 73.46 -59.99 105.75
C GLY A 1000 72.52 -61.20 105.97
N ALA A 1001 71.55 -61.30 105.04
CA ALA A 1001 71.13 -62.49 104.27
C ALA A 1001 69.89 -63.33 104.66
N VAL A 1002 68.91 -63.31 103.75
CA VAL A 1002 68.19 -64.45 103.10
C VAL A 1002 67.30 -65.38 103.96
N ILE A 1003 65.99 -65.31 103.67
CA ILE A 1003 65.07 -66.37 103.17
C ILE A 1003 63.75 -65.62 102.88
N LEU A 1004 63.32 -65.43 101.62
CA LEU A 1004 62.52 -66.43 100.91
C LEU A 1004 62.87 -66.46 99.41
N LEU A 1005 63.63 -67.49 99.03
CA LEU A 1005 63.71 -68.03 97.68
C LEU A 1005 62.48 -68.94 97.45
N LEU A 1006 62.12 -69.24 96.20
CA LEU A 1006 60.99 -70.09 95.73
C LEU A 1006 59.67 -69.29 95.63
N LEU A 1007 59.04 -69.07 94.47
CA LEU A 1007 58.99 -69.72 93.15
C LEU A 1007 58.55 -68.63 92.13
N ILE A 1008 58.76 -68.66 90.80
CA ILE A 1008 58.83 -69.76 89.84
C ILE A 1008 59.51 -69.25 88.53
N CYS A 1009 60.04 -70.20 87.74
CA CYS A 1009 60.32 -70.20 86.29
C CYS A 1009 60.19 -68.89 85.48
N VAL A 1010 61.18 -68.48 84.68
CA VAL A 1010 61.50 -69.09 83.36
C VAL A 1010 60.21 -69.26 82.53
N GLY A 1011 59.97 -68.58 81.41
CA GLY A 1011 60.91 -68.03 80.45
C GLY A 1011 60.77 -68.79 79.14
N GLY A 1012 60.36 -68.09 78.07
CA GLY A 1012 60.52 -68.56 76.70
C GLY A 1012 59.33 -69.26 76.02
N PHE A 1013 58.93 -68.65 74.90
CA PHE A 1013 58.90 -69.28 73.57
C PHE A 1013 57.68 -70.11 73.14
N VAL A 1014 57.62 -70.34 71.80
CA VAL A 1014 56.66 -71.17 71.03
C VAL A 1014 55.28 -70.50 70.84
N LEU A 1015 55.03 -69.80 69.73
CA LEU A 1015 54.64 -70.31 68.37
C LEU A 1015 53.21 -70.86 68.30
N ILE A 1016 52.50 -70.47 67.21
CA ILE A 1016 51.58 -71.32 66.43
C ILE A 1016 50.32 -71.79 67.21
N SER A 1017 49.08 -71.48 66.81
CA SER A 1017 48.54 -71.56 65.45
C SER A 1017 47.09 -71.07 65.41
N MET A 1018 46.69 -70.57 64.24
CA MET A 1018 45.40 -70.86 63.55
C MET A 1018 44.09 -70.57 64.31
N ARG A 1019 43.00 -70.10 63.72
CA ARG A 1019 42.50 -69.73 62.37
C ARG A 1019 41.02 -69.33 62.68
N LYS A 1020 40.20 -68.61 61.94
CA LYS A 1020 39.99 -68.21 60.53
C LYS A 1020 38.79 -67.20 60.62
N GLN A 1021 38.32 -66.43 59.63
CA GLN A 1021 38.43 -66.45 58.18
C GLN A 1021 37.94 -65.10 57.61
N GLU A 1022 38.42 -64.69 56.42
CA GLU A 1022 37.73 -63.89 55.36
C GLU A 1022 37.03 -62.55 55.74
N THR A 1023 37.05 -61.43 55.00
CA THR A 1023 37.51 -61.00 53.66
C THR A 1023 37.55 -59.44 53.65
N SER A 1024 38.24 -58.69 52.78
CA SER A 1024 39.16 -59.02 51.67
C SER A 1024 40.14 -57.87 51.30
N SER A 1025 41.10 -58.23 50.45
CA SER A 1025 41.75 -57.50 49.33
C SER A 1025 41.30 -56.06 48.93
N ASN A 1026 42.13 -55.15 48.38
CA ASN A 1026 43.56 -55.17 48.02
C ASN A 1026 44.04 -53.77 47.50
N ILE A 1027 45.29 -53.37 47.79
CA ILE A 1027 46.41 -53.10 46.84
C ILE A 1027 46.09 -52.23 45.57
N ASN A 1028 46.83 -51.17 45.18
CA ASN A 1028 48.26 -51.23 44.76
C ASN A 1028 49.04 -49.89 44.59
N LEU A 1029 50.35 -50.07 44.42
CA LEU A 1029 51.45 -49.18 44.02
C LEU A 1029 51.29 -48.35 42.70
N GLY A 1030 52.01 -47.22 42.65
CA GLY A 1030 53.26 -47.09 41.85
C GLY A 1030 53.22 -46.77 40.33
N LYS A 1031 54.35 -46.23 39.86
CA LYS A 1031 54.56 -45.63 38.52
C LYS A 1031 54.65 -46.64 37.34
N ASN A 1032 54.47 -46.08 36.13
CA ASN A 1032 54.80 -46.56 34.77
C ASN A 1032 53.79 -47.42 34.00
N ARG A 1033 53.37 -46.91 32.82
CA ARG A 1033 53.25 -47.68 31.57
C ARG A 1033 53.27 -46.79 30.32
N TYR A 1034 53.98 -47.27 29.28
CA TYR A 1034 53.85 -46.86 27.89
C TYR A 1034 52.76 -47.71 27.20
N GLN A 1035 51.96 -47.12 26.31
CA GLN A 1035 51.44 -47.66 25.03
C GLN A 1035 50.46 -46.63 24.44
N LEU A 1036 50.72 -46.07 23.25
CA LEU A 1036 50.36 -46.56 21.90
C LEU A 1036 48.86 -46.47 21.57
N LEU A 1037 48.56 -45.74 20.48
CA LEU A 1037 47.54 -45.97 19.42
C LEU A 1037 46.09 -46.28 19.87
N ILE A 1038 45.00 -45.71 19.35
CA ILE A 1038 44.61 -45.18 18.02
C ILE A 1038 43.21 -44.53 18.29
N GLN A 1039 42.69 -43.48 17.67
CA GLN A 1039 43.09 -42.65 16.52
C GLN A 1039 42.27 -41.33 16.52
N ARG A 1040 42.88 -40.25 16.00
CA ARG A 1040 42.34 -39.28 14.99
C ARG A 1040 40.99 -38.57 15.20
N GLU A 1041 40.80 -37.32 14.75
CA GLU A 1041 41.62 -36.23 14.15
C GLU A 1041 40.70 -34.97 14.29
N LEU A 1042 41.11 -33.72 14.51
CA LEU A 1042 41.95 -32.78 13.73
C LEU A 1042 42.25 -31.58 14.68
N LEU A 1043 43.47 -31.03 14.76
CA LEU A 1043 44.02 -29.89 13.97
C LEU A 1043 43.27 -28.54 14.16
N TYR A 1044 43.93 -27.37 14.30
CA TYR A 1044 45.38 -27.07 14.34
C TYR A 1044 45.69 -25.70 14.98
N HIS A 1045 46.98 -25.43 15.14
CA HIS A 1045 47.54 -24.13 15.52
C HIS A 1045 48.57 -23.70 14.44
N HIS A 1046 48.78 -22.38 14.30
CA HIS A 1046 49.92 -21.72 13.62
C HIS A 1046 50.02 -21.65 12.07
N LEU A 1047 49.89 -20.39 11.60
CA LEU A 1047 50.83 -19.64 10.74
C LEU A 1047 51.26 -20.18 9.36
N GLN A 1048 50.82 -19.47 8.30
CA GLN A 1048 51.78 -18.84 7.36
C GLN A 1048 51.23 -17.52 6.76
N MET A 1049 52.12 -16.62 6.37
CA MET A 1049 51.84 -15.26 5.83
C MET A 1049 51.47 -15.31 4.34
N GLY A 1050 50.67 -14.33 3.83
CA GLY A 1050 50.44 -14.27 2.37
C GLY A 1050 49.50 -13.21 1.78
N SER A 1051 49.78 -11.91 1.98
CA SER A 1051 49.45 -10.79 1.04
C SER A 1051 48.02 -10.22 0.83
N GLN A 1052 47.98 -8.88 0.90
CA GLN A 1052 47.19 -7.88 0.14
C GLN A 1052 45.71 -7.54 0.45
N ASN A 1053 45.52 -6.25 0.80
CA ASN A 1053 44.51 -5.28 0.30
C ASN A 1053 43.03 -5.49 0.70
N PHE A 1054 42.18 -4.48 0.97
CA PHE A 1054 42.31 -3.00 1.12
C PHE A 1054 41.06 -2.48 1.91
N LEU A 1055 40.92 -1.15 2.11
CA LEU A 1055 39.86 -0.41 2.86
C LEU A 1055 40.07 -0.42 4.39
N HIS A 1056 39.94 0.69 5.13
CA HIS A 1056 39.37 2.01 4.79
C HIS A 1056 40.39 3.17 4.89
N LEU A 1057 40.24 4.13 3.96
CA LEU A 1057 39.97 5.53 4.32
C LEU A 1057 38.46 5.77 4.07
#